data_AF-A0A1H0HW34-F1
#
_entry.id   AF-A0A1H0HW34-F1
#
_cell.length_a   1.000
_cell.length_b   1.000
_cell.length_c   1.000
_cell.angle_alpha   90.00
_cell.angle_beta   90.00
_cell.angle_gamma   90.00
#
_symmetry.space_group_name_H-M   'P 1'
#
loop_
_entity.id
_entity.type
_entity.pdbx_description
1 polymer ?
#
loop_
_entity_poly.entity_id
_entity_poly.type
_entity_poly.pdbx_seq_one_letter_code
_entity_poly.pdbx_strand_id
1 'polypeptide(L)'
;YPILAGISQPAGSGSPATSNASTYDTRGNLLSHDNFQGVRTCYAYDGKNQQVTRVEGLANTVDCATVLPTSATLPAGARRYTTDWDTNWRVPRLTTQPGSVSTLVYQGQPDPKNGGAAANCSPAAALPNGAPLNLLCKSVVEMASGAYFDNPLASGGDALVDRVVLLLHGEDGDGSPVVADSSTYRKNRTSRWGYGSTTTTQSKFGTGSIYLDSASGGAFGFGPDNTLKLTGDFTIETFVKLNTQASTPRSRVLFGWGGDSDRGEPFGYVAVGGDGNLFSNWSGGGSISGPVISPDVWHHVALSRSNGTWVMHLDGVQAGAAVLFNNSDALNYGRIELGRYTYTTFGTLNGYLDEFRVTNGVARYGAAFTPPAQQFGDPVDLNPAQPKVADAHYAKTILLLHADGANGSKTIVDSSPRAATGTLIRNAQVSTTHSKFGGSSFYVPGSTDYGDRGTVAGDFSLPGDFTVEFWMKPASVTASAIPVRLGGGGAVYHDIAFGGNYLVLQGSDGIYCQTGGLNNLSNTWIHIAWVKIGGTLYSYINGQQTGNCAWTSTVGNTNGMVFGYNNSSNAIYYDDIRITKGQGRYTGNFIPSAYPAPNVASVPVDTSIVTTQYTYDAAGRVLTAKDTLNRTTTYAYYTAAAFSGTAPNETGHAAGDLQTVTNPAGHVTQFTLYDRAGRVRQMVDPKGVVTDMVYTPRGWTSSVTVTPPGGTARTTTYTYDNAGQMTGATLPDGTTLGYSYDAAHRLTGVTDARGNSVTYTLDNAGNKTGEQVKDPSGNLQRNITRVYDALNRVQQVTGASN
;
A
#
# COMPACT_ATOMS: atom_id res chain seq x y z
N TYR A 1 36.23 32.79 6.82
CA TYR A 1 36.71 31.56 6.17
C TYR A 1 36.31 31.59 4.71
N PRO A 2 37.18 31.23 3.76
CA PRO A 2 36.77 31.12 2.36
C PRO A 2 35.64 30.09 2.24
N ILE A 3 34.55 30.46 1.58
CA ILE A 3 33.41 29.58 1.34
C ILE A 3 33.58 28.96 -0.05
N LEU A 4 33.42 27.66 -0.15
CA LEU A 4 33.64 26.90 -1.39
C LEU A 4 32.55 27.24 -2.42
N ALA A 5 32.87 28.11 -3.38
CA ALA A 5 31.93 28.55 -4.41
C ALA A 5 31.74 27.54 -5.56
N GLY A 6 32.55 26.50 -5.62
CA GLY A 6 32.46 25.46 -6.64
C GLY A 6 33.62 24.47 -6.54
N ILE A 7 33.39 23.30 -7.12
CA ILE A 7 34.35 22.21 -7.25
C ILE A 7 34.41 21.87 -8.73
N SER A 8 35.62 21.85 -9.28
CA SER A 8 35.87 21.26 -10.59
C SER A 8 36.24 19.80 -10.38
N GLN A 9 35.52 18.89 -11.04
CA GLN A 9 35.92 17.49 -11.11
C GLN A 9 36.65 17.23 -12.44
N PRO A 10 37.72 16.43 -12.43
CA PRO A 10 38.43 16.07 -13.65
C PRO A 10 37.52 15.27 -14.58
N ALA A 11 37.91 15.18 -15.85
CA ALA A 11 37.24 14.30 -16.79
C ALA A 11 37.28 12.84 -16.26
N GLY A 12 36.13 12.18 -16.29
CA GLY A 12 35.96 10.79 -15.86
C GLY A 12 35.55 9.90 -17.02
N SER A 13 35.41 8.59 -16.77
CA SER A 13 35.06 7.65 -17.85
C SER A 13 33.67 7.95 -18.41
N GLY A 14 33.60 8.36 -19.68
CA GLY A 14 32.36 8.71 -20.38
C GLY A 14 31.83 10.13 -20.14
N SER A 15 32.61 11.01 -19.50
CA SER A 15 32.14 12.35 -19.10
C SER A 15 33.26 13.41 -19.15
N PRO A 16 33.03 14.59 -19.74
CA PRO A 16 34.00 15.68 -19.73
C PRO A 16 34.24 16.21 -18.31
N ALA A 17 35.33 16.96 -18.12
CA ALA A 17 35.52 17.74 -16.92
C ALA A 17 34.34 18.72 -16.76
N THR A 18 33.88 18.88 -15.54
CA THR A 18 32.71 19.70 -15.22
C THR A 18 32.87 20.29 -13.83
N SER A 19 32.10 21.33 -13.54
CA SER A 19 32.10 21.99 -12.25
C SER A 19 30.70 22.12 -11.69
N ASN A 20 30.57 22.02 -10.37
CA ASN A 20 29.40 22.53 -9.69
C ASN A 20 29.62 24.00 -9.33
N ALA A 21 28.55 24.72 -9.02
CA ALA A 21 28.63 26.11 -8.59
C ALA A 21 27.70 26.33 -7.39
N SER A 22 28.13 27.16 -6.45
CA SER A 22 27.38 27.50 -5.24
C SER A 22 27.47 28.99 -4.97
N THR A 23 26.35 29.61 -4.62
CA THR A 23 26.29 31.02 -4.21
C THR A 23 25.84 31.12 -2.75
N TYR A 24 26.23 32.19 -2.06
CA TYR A 24 25.99 32.34 -0.62
C TYR A 24 25.52 33.76 -0.27
N ASP A 25 24.72 33.88 0.80
CA ASP A 25 24.38 35.17 1.40
C ASP A 25 25.54 35.71 2.25
N THR A 26 25.39 36.93 2.77
CA THR A 26 26.41 37.59 3.62
C THR A 26 26.63 36.88 4.97
N ARG A 27 25.74 35.97 5.35
CA ARG A 27 25.83 35.14 6.57
C ARG A 27 26.43 33.76 6.28
N GLY A 28 26.76 33.47 5.01
CA GLY A 28 27.32 32.19 4.57
C GLY A 28 26.28 31.09 4.34
N ASN A 29 24.99 31.42 4.25
CA ASN A 29 23.95 30.48 3.88
C ASN A 29 23.95 30.25 2.37
N LEU A 30 23.82 28.99 1.94
CA LEU A 30 23.83 28.60 0.52
C LEU A 30 22.56 29.11 -0.18
N LEU A 31 22.65 30.02 -1.14
CA LEU A 31 21.48 30.56 -1.85
C LEU A 31 21.07 29.70 -3.06
N SER A 32 22.06 29.24 -3.83
CA SER A 32 21.85 28.35 -4.95
C SER A 32 22.98 27.32 -5.06
N HIS A 33 22.66 26.15 -5.59
CA HIS A 33 23.61 25.12 -5.96
C HIS A 33 23.28 24.56 -7.33
N ASP A 34 24.23 24.66 -8.25
CA ASP A 34 24.16 24.03 -9.57
C ASP A 34 25.00 22.77 -9.53
N ASN A 35 24.38 21.61 -9.79
CA ASN A 35 25.08 20.34 -9.81
C ASN A 35 25.95 20.19 -11.09
N PHE A 36 26.71 19.10 -11.17
CA PHE A 36 27.60 18.82 -12.31
C PHE A 36 26.89 18.59 -13.67
N GLN A 37 25.56 18.50 -13.66
CA GLN A 37 24.70 18.43 -14.84
C GLN A 37 24.04 19.78 -15.19
N GLY A 38 24.31 20.84 -14.43
CA GLY A 38 23.71 22.16 -14.64
C GLY A 38 22.26 22.28 -14.14
N VAL A 39 21.84 21.41 -13.22
CA VAL A 39 20.53 21.48 -12.55
C VAL A 39 20.69 22.26 -11.25
N ARG A 40 19.82 23.24 -11.05
CA ARG A 40 19.83 24.17 -9.92
C ARG A 40 18.91 23.74 -8.79
N THR A 41 19.41 23.92 -7.58
CA THR A 41 18.64 23.93 -6.34
C THR A 41 18.74 25.31 -5.70
N CYS A 42 17.61 25.86 -5.28
CA CYS A 42 17.49 27.16 -4.62
C CYS A 42 17.11 26.98 -3.15
N TYR A 43 17.60 27.85 -2.27
CA TYR A 43 17.34 27.76 -0.82
C TYR A 43 16.96 29.12 -0.22
N ALA A 44 16.10 29.10 0.80
CA ALA A 44 15.73 30.25 1.63
C ALA A 44 15.93 29.92 3.11
N TYR A 45 16.30 30.93 3.91
CA TYR A 45 16.60 30.81 5.33
C TYR A 45 15.87 31.88 6.15
N ASP A 46 15.60 31.58 7.42
CA ASP A 46 15.05 32.53 8.38
C ASP A 46 16.14 33.46 8.99
N GLY A 47 15.75 34.24 10.00
CA GLY A 47 16.65 35.10 10.76
C GLY A 47 17.71 34.36 11.59
N LYS A 48 17.54 33.06 11.84
CA LYS A 48 18.41 32.19 12.64
C LYS A 48 19.31 31.28 11.79
N ASN A 49 19.43 31.52 10.49
CA ASN A 49 20.17 30.68 9.54
C ASN A 49 19.62 29.24 9.46
N GLN A 50 18.31 29.07 9.59
CA GLN A 50 17.60 27.80 9.44
C GLN A 50 16.92 27.76 8.07
N GLN A 51 17.11 26.69 7.30
CA GLN A 51 16.54 26.56 5.96
C GLN A 51 15.02 26.40 6.05
N VAL A 52 14.26 27.34 5.51
CA VAL A 52 12.78 27.31 5.57
C VAL A 52 12.15 26.82 4.28
N THR A 53 12.82 26.98 3.15
CA THR A 53 12.35 26.40 1.88
C THR A 53 13.51 26.07 0.95
N ARG A 54 13.32 25.01 0.17
CA ARG A 54 14.23 24.55 -0.88
C ARG A 54 13.44 24.17 -2.11
N VAL A 55 13.94 24.56 -3.28
CA VAL A 55 13.36 24.17 -4.57
C VAL A 55 14.43 23.47 -5.41
N GLU A 56 14.17 22.22 -5.80
CA GLU A 56 15.09 21.37 -6.59
C GLU A 56 14.58 21.17 -8.02
N GLY A 57 15.46 20.74 -8.93
CA GLY A 57 15.09 20.36 -10.30
C GLY A 57 14.90 21.52 -11.27
N LEU A 58 15.55 22.65 -11.01
CA LEU A 58 15.45 23.86 -11.84
C LEU A 58 16.52 23.88 -12.93
N ALA A 59 16.27 24.56 -14.05
CA ALA A 59 17.34 24.94 -14.96
C ALA A 59 18.28 25.96 -14.27
N ASN A 60 19.59 25.90 -14.53
CA ASN A 60 20.56 26.85 -13.96
C ASN A 60 20.39 28.31 -14.41
N THR A 61 19.48 28.58 -15.35
CA THR A 61 19.08 29.94 -15.73
C THR A 61 17.99 30.53 -14.85
N VAL A 62 17.35 29.73 -13.99
CA VAL A 62 16.26 30.18 -13.12
C VAL A 62 16.80 31.04 -11.97
N ASP A 63 16.17 32.19 -11.75
CA ASP A 63 16.40 33.05 -10.60
C ASP A 63 15.67 32.50 -9.36
N CYS A 64 16.44 32.17 -8.32
CA CYS A 64 15.93 31.62 -7.07
C CYS A 64 14.89 32.51 -6.40
N ALA A 65 14.98 33.83 -6.54
CA ALA A 65 14.01 34.76 -5.93
C ALA A 65 12.57 34.53 -6.44
N THR A 66 12.42 34.03 -7.66
CA THR A 66 11.10 33.83 -8.30
C THR A 66 10.39 32.56 -7.84
N VAL A 67 11.12 31.57 -7.34
CA VAL A 67 10.59 30.21 -7.02
C VAL A 67 10.51 29.92 -5.52
N LEU A 68 11.30 30.62 -4.70
CA LEU A 68 11.35 30.40 -3.25
C LEU A 68 10.06 30.79 -2.47
N PRO A 69 9.30 31.84 -2.83
CA PRO A 69 8.06 32.17 -2.11
C PRO A 69 7.07 31.01 -2.16
N THR A 70 6.44 30.65 -1.03
CA THR A 70 5.55 29.47 -0.92
C THR A 70 4.34 29.52 -1.84
N SER A 71 3.95 30.70 -2.33
CA SER A 71 2.89 30.91 -3.31
C SER A 71 3.34 30.86 -4.78
N ALA A 72 4.65 30.69 -5.05
CA ALA A 72 5.17 30.75 -6.41
C ALA A 72 4.87 29.47 -7.21
N THR A 73 4.41 29.63 -8.45
CA THR A 73 4.28 28.51 -9.40
C THR A 73 5.67 27.99 -9.76
N LEU A 74 5.84 26.66 -9.75
CA LEU A 74 7.12 26.04 -10.09
C LEU A 74 7.15 25.57 -11.54
N PRO A 75 8.31 25.63 -12.21
CA PRO A 75 8.51 24.97 -13.50
C PRO A 75 8.24 23.46 -13.41
N ALA A 76 7.81 22.87 -14.53
CA ALA A 76 7.58 21.43 -14.61
C ALA A 76 8.83 20.63 -14.19
N GLY A 77 8.65 19.61 -13.35
CA GLY A 77 9.73 18.79 -12.80
C GLY A 77 10.41 19.37 -11.56
N ALA A 78 10.20 20.64 -11.21
CA ALA A 78 10.78 21.25 -10.01
C ALA A 78 9.99 20.92 -8.74
N ARG A 79 10.69 20.84 -7.60
CA ARG A 79 10.15 20.33 -6.33
C ARG A 79 10.41 21.25 -5.16
N ARG A 80 9.36 21.60 -4.42
CA ARG A 80 9.43 22.41 -3.20
C ARG A 80 9.44 21.57 -1.94
N TYR A 81 10.30 21.96 -1.03
CA TYR A 81 10.37 21.48 0.35
C TYR A 81 10.23 22.68 1.27
N THR A 82 9.46 22.57 2.35
CA THR A 82 9.40 23.60 3.40
C THR A 82 9.65 23.00 4.78
N THR A 83 10.15 23.82 5.69
CA THR A 83 10.42 23.41 7.08
C THR A 83 10.00 24.51 8.04
N ASP A 84 9.11 24.16 8.97
CA ASP A 84 8.85 24.93 10.17
C ASP A 84 9.72 24.37 11.30
N TRP A 85 10.47 25.26 11.95
CA TRP A 85 11.45 24.91 12.97
C TRP A 85 10.88 25.06 14.38
N ASP A 86 11.49 24.35 15.33
CA ASP A 86 11.26 24.60 16.75
C ASP A 86 11.79 26.00 17.15
N THR A 87 11.11 26.61 18.11
CA THR A 87 11.43 27.98 18.55
C THR A 87 12.74 28.06 19.33
N ASN A 88 13.08 27.00 20.08
CA ASN A 88 14.21 26.95 21.00
C ASN A 88 15.35 26.07 20.46
N TRP A 89 15.02 25.04 19.69
CA TRP A 89 15.97 24.07 19.16
C TRP A 89 16.04 24.13 17.63
N ARG A 90 17.22 23.83 17.07
CA ARG A 90 17.39 23.70 15.62
C ARG A 90 16.92 22.33 15.12
N VAL A 91 15.66 22.02 15.37
CA VAL A 91 14.98 20.81 14.88
C VAL A 91 13.67 21.18 14.15
N PRO A 92 13.27 20.44 13.11
CA PRO A 92 12.00 20.67 12.44
C PRO A 92 10.81 20.17 13.27
N ARG A 93 9.70 20.92 13.28
CA ARG A 93 8.40 20.48 13.82
C ARG A 93 7.43 20.05 12.72
N LEU A 94 7.54 20.70 11.56
CA LEU A 94 6.76 20.39 10.38
C LEU A 94 7.67 20.44 9.16
N THR A 95 7.65 19.42 8.31
CA THR A 95 8.29 19.47 7.00
C THR A 95 7.30 19.13 5.93
N THR A 96 7.31 19.86 4.83
CA THR A 96 6.55 19.50 3.63
C THR A 96 7.49 19.09 2.51
N GLN A 97 7.06 18.11 1.74
CA GLN A 97 7.72 17.66 0.53
C GLN A 97 6.65 17.26 -0.50
N PRO A 98 7.01 17.01 -1.77
CA PRO A 98 6.09 16.43 -2.74
C PRO A 98 5.37 15.19 -2.19
N GLY A 99 4.04 15.29 -2.08
CA GLY A 99 3.16 14.20 -1.66
C GLY A 99 3.08 13.95 -0.16
N SER A 100 3.78 14.69 0.71
CA SER A 100 3.66 14.46 2.16
C SER A 100 4.00 15.66 3.05
N VAL A 101 3.37 15.67 4.22
CA VAL A 101 3.66 16.55 5.35
C VAL A 101 4.07 15.69 6.55
N SER A 102 5.24 15.94 7.12
CA SER A 102 5.69 15.25 8.33
C SER A 102 5.57 16.17 9.54
N THR A 103 4.82 15.75 10.54
CA THR A 103 4.75 16.38 11.86
C THR A 103 5.66 15.62 12.83
N LEU A 104 6.56 16.34 13.50
CA LEU A 104 7.50 15.80 14.48
C LEU A 104 7.17 16.39 15.85
N VAL A 105 6.82 15.52 16.80
CA VAL A 105 6.41 15.91 18.15
C VAL A 105 7.48 15.49 19.14
N TYR A 106 8.02 16.47 19.85
CA TYR A 106 9.11 16.25 20.80
C TYR A 106 8.63 16.26 22.26
N GLN A 107 9.45 15.74 23.17
CA GLN A 107 9.21 15.68 24.61
C GLN A 107 8.76 17.04 25.16
N GLY A 108 7.65 17.04 25.89
CA GLY A 108 7.06 18.23 26.50
C GLY A 108 6.34 19.17 25.53
N GLN A 109 6.37 18.91 24.22
CA GLN A 109 5.67 19.73 23.22
C GLN A 109 4.22 19.26 23.04
N PRO A 110 3.27 20.18 22.74
CA PRO A 110 1.91 19.81 22.37
C PRO A 110 1.88 18.89 21.15
N ASP A 111 1.18 17.76 21.23
CA ASP A 111 0.91 16.88 20.10
C ASP A 111 -0.36 17.35 19.37
N PRO A 112 -0.26 18.02 18.21
CA PRO A 112 -1.43 18.50 17.47
C PRO A 112 -2.29 17.34 16.94
N LYS A 113 -1.77 16.11 16.92
CA LYS A 113 -2.49 14.89 16.50
C LYS A 113 -3.06 14.11 17.69
N ASN A 114 -2.98 14.65 18.90
CA ASN A 114 -3.56 14.07 20.12
C ASN A 114 -4.19 15.15 21.02
N GLY A 115 -5.03 16.01 20.42
CA GLY A 115 -5.76 17.06 21.14
C GLY A 115 -4.88 18.14 21.80
N GLY A 116 -3.61 18.27 21.40
CA GLY A 116 -2.68 19.25 21.94
C GLY A 116 -2.04 18.87 23.28
N ALA A 117 -2.24 17.63 23.76
CA ALA A 117 -1.60 17.17 24.98
C ALA A 117 -0.07 17.16 24.85
N ALA A 118 0.65 17.56 25.90
CA ALA A 118 2.11 17.54 25.89
C ALA A 118 2.61 16.09 25.78
N ALA A 119 3.49 15.83 24.80
CA ALA A 119 4.05 14.52 24.59
C ALA A 119 4.98 14.13 25.75
N ASN A 120 4.86 12.89 26.21
CA ASN A 120 5.70 12.35 27.28
C ASN A 120 6.22 10.96 26.90
N CYS A 121 7.46 10.91 26.45
CA CYS A 121 8.17 9.72 26.01
C CYS A 121 9.47 9.44 26.78
N SER A 122 9.81 10.26 27.77
CA SER A 122 10.98 10.05 28.64
C SER A 122 10.67 10.46 30.09
N PRO A 123 11.15 9.70 31.09
CA PRO A 123 10.84 9.96 32.50
C PRO A 123 11.51 11.21 33.09
N ALA A 124 12.62 11.72 32.53
CA ALA A 124 13.29 12.99 32.91
C ALA A 124 14.63 13.21 32.17
N ALA A 125 14.69 13.01 30.84
CA ALA A 125 15.95 13.20 30.13
C ALA A 125 16.36 14.69 30.08
N ALA A 126 17.52 15.00 30.66
CA ALA A 126 18.08 16.35 30.71
C ALA A 126 19.56 16.34 30.28
N LEU A 127 20.00 17.45 29.70
CA LEU A 127 21.40 17.76 29.49
C LEU A 127 22.13 17.82 30.84
N PRO A 128 23.47 17.66 30.87
CA PRO A 128 24.26 17.79 32.11
C PRO A 128 24.07 19.12 32.86
N ASN A 129 23.59 20.16 32.17
CA ASN A 129 23.28 21.47 32.74
C ASN A 129 21.82 21.59 33.27
N GLY A 130 21.05 20.49 33.28
CA GLY A 130 19.68 20.43 33.77
C GLY A 130 18.61 20.85 32.76
N ALA A 131 18.98 21.32 31.55
CA ALA A 131 18.00 21.66 30.52
C ALA A 131 17.36 20.41 29.90
N PRO A 132 16.06 20.39 29.60
CA PRO A 132 15.38 19.22 29.04
C PRO A 132 15.96 18.84 27.67
N LEU A 133 16.10 17.54 27.42
CA LEU A 133 16.50 17.02 26.11
C LEU A 133 15.33 17.06 25.12
N ASN A 134 15.60 17.53 23.89
CA ASN A 134 14.60 17.60 22.84
C ASN A 134 14.48 16.24 22.10
N LEU A 135 13.74 15.31 22.70
CA LEU A 135 13.60 13.92 22.22
C LEU A 135 12.36 13.75 21.34
N LEU A 136 12.49 13.08 20.19
CA LEU A 136 11.37 12.87 19.26
C LEU A 136 10.43 11.79 19.79
N CYS A 137 9.29 12.16 20.37
CA CYS A 137 8.33 11.20 20.88
C CYS A 137 7.50 10.55 19.76
N LYS A 138 7.20 11.30 18.70
CA LYS A 138 6.28 10.85 17.65
C LYS A 138 6.60 11.53 16.32
N SER A 139 6.62 10.73 15.26
CA SER A 139 6.62 11.20 13.87
C SER A 139 5.30 10.82 13.23
N VAL A 140 4.68 11.75 12.52
CA VAL A 140 3.44 11.55 11.79
C VAL A 140 3.65 12.03 10.37
N VAL A 141 3.71 11.12 9.40
CA VAL A 141 3.79 11.48 7.98
C VAL A 141 2.40 11.37 7.39
N GLU A 142 1.86 12.51 7.04
CA GLU A 142 0.58 12.62 6.36
C GLU A 142 0.84 12.72 4.85
N MET A 143 0.26 11.83 4.05
CA MET A 143 0.28 11.98 2.61
C MET A 143 -0.66 13.12 2.23
N ALA A 144 -0.10 14.17 1.64
CA ALA A 144 -0.81 15.41 1.43
C ALA A 144 -1.67 15.31 0.16
N SER A 145 -2.99 15.26 0.31
CA SER A 145 -3.92 15.41 -0.81
C SER A 145 -4.03 16.89 -1.23
N GLY A 146 -3.06 17.34 -2.02
CA GLY A 146 -3.25 18.48 -2.93
C GLY A 146 -2.34 19.70 -2.76
N ALA A 147 -2.09 20.33 -3.92
CA ALA A 147 -1.48 21.63 -4.17
C ALA A 147 0.05 21.73 -4.02
N TYR A 148 0.80 20.83 -4.65
CA TYR A 148 2.04 21.15 -5.37
C TYR A 148 2.38 19.96 -6.28
N PHE A 149 2.92 20.22 -7.47
CA PHE A 149 3.57 19.30 -8.42
C PHE A 149 2.78 18.87 -9.66
N ASP A 150 3.30 19.35 -10.79
CA ASP A 150 3.06 18.97 -12.16
C ASP A 150 3.94 17.77 -12.60
N ASN A 151 3.26 16.90 -13.36
CA ASN A 151 3.67 16.06 -14.48
C ASN A 151 4.20 14.60 -14.26
N PRO A 152 3.59 13.59 -14.95
CA PRO A 152 3.82 12.16 -14.76
C PRO A 152 4.64 11.53 -15.89
N LEU A 153 5.33 10.40 -15.63
CA LEU A 153 5.56 9.35 -16.63
C LEU A 153 5.76 7.97 -15.97
N ALA A 154 5.04 6.99 -16.53
CA ALA A 154 5.35 5.55 -16.59
C ALA A 154 5.11 4.63 -15.38
N SER A 155 3.83 4.31 -15.11
CA SER A 155 3.34 2.93 -14.92
C SER A 155 1.82 2.91 -14.71
N GLY A 156 1.01 2.82 -15.78
CA GLY A 156 -0.40 2.34 -15.79
C GLY A 156 -1.45 2.88 -14.80
N GLY A 157 -1.11 3.74 -13.84
CA GLY A 157 -2.01 4.29 -12.83
C GLY A 157 -2.44 5.70 -13.20
N ASP A 158 -3.67 6.05 -12.84
CA ASP A 158 -4.20 7.41 -13.02
C ASP A 158 -3.39 8.40 -12.18
N ALA A 159 -2.50 9.16 -12.83
CA ALA A 159 -1.63 10.15 -12.18
C ALA A 159 -2.40 11.30 -11.50
N LEU A 160 -3.71 11.38 -11.72
CA LEU A 160 -4.61 12.37 -11.15
C LEU A 160 -5.59 11.73 -10.15
N VAL A 161 -5.35 10.50 -9.68
CA VAL A 161 -6.24 9.78 -8.76
C VAL A 161 -6.54 10.57 -7.47
N ASP A 162 -5.60 11.38 -6.98
CA ASP A 162 -5.80 12.23 -5.80
C ASP A 162 -6.73 13.43 -6.05
N ARG A 163 -6.95 13.77 -7.33
CA ARG A 163 -7.90 14.80 -7.80
C ARG A 163 -9.26 14.22 -8.15
N VAL A 164 -9.39 12.90 -8.18
CA VAL A 164 -10.66 12.21 -8.40
C VAL A 164 -11.46 12.28 -7.12
N VAL A 165 -12.55 13.06 -7.14
CA VAL A 165 -13.41 13.33 -5.97
C VAL A 165 -14.68 12.46 -5.94
N LEU A 166 -14.94 11.75 -7.04
CA LEU A 166 -15.98 10.73 -7.17
C LEU A 166 -15.55 9.77 -8.29
N LEU A 167 -15.58 8.47 -8.02
CA LEU A 167 -15.29 7.41 -8.98
C LEU A 167 -16.26 6.25 -8.78
N LEU A 168 -17.04 5.91 -9.78
CA LEU A 168 -18.06 4.87 -9.70
C LEU A 168 -17.83 3.85 -10.81
N HIS A 169 -17.60 2.59 -10.41
CA HIS A 169 -17.49 1.48 -11.34
C HIS A 169 -18.83 0.77 -11.59
N GLY A 170 -19.78 0.85 -10.65
CA GLY A 170 -21.07 0.15 -10.80
C GLY A 170 -20.99 -1.37 -10.56
N GLU A 171 -19.97 -1.80 -9.83
CA GLU A 171 -19.65 -3.21 -9.51
C GLU A 171 -20.35 -3.73 -8.25
N ASP A 172 -21.25 -2.94 -7.68
CA ASP A 172 -22.08 -3.37 -6.56
C ASP A 172 -23.03 -4.49 -7.03
N GLY A 173 -23.32 -5.47 -6.18
CA GLY A 173 -24.08 -6.68 -6.56
C GLY A 173 -25.36 -6.37 -7.35
N ASP A 174 -25.70 -7.23 -8.32
CA ASP A 174 -26.79 -7.02 -9.28
C ASP A 174 -28.09 -6.56 -8.61
N GLY A 175 -28.67 -5.46 -9.12
CA GLY A 175 -29.85 -4.82 -8.54
C GLY A 175 -29.59 -3.92 -7.33
N SER A 176 -28.32 -3.65 -6.98
CA SER A 176 -27.98 -2.83 -5.80
C SER A 176 -28.60 -1.43 -5.91
N PRO A 177 -29.30 -0.96 -4.86
CA PRO A 177 -29.81 0.41 -4.77
C PRO A 177 -28.74 1.44 -4.40
N VAL A 178 -27.49 1.03 -4.28
CA VAL A 178 -26.34 1.84 -3.86
C VAL A 178 -25.21 1.61 -4.85
N VAL A 179 -24.52 2.69 -5.20
CA VAL A 179 -23.30 2.63 -6.01
C VAL A 179 -22.12 3.05 -5.14
N ALA A 180 -21.08 2.22 -5.06
CA ALA A 180 -19.88 2.53 -4.30
C ALA A 180 -19.02 3.61 -4.98
N ASP A 181 -18.51 4.54 -4.17
CA ASP A 181 -17.48 5.49 -4.59
C ASP A 181 -16.08 4.96 -4.26
N SER A 182 -15.35 4.60 -5.31
CA SER A 182 -13.98 4.11 -5.29
C SER A 182 -12.93 5.21 -5.34
N SER A 183 -13.33 6.49 -5.28
CA SER A 183 -12.38 7.59 -5.16
C SER A 183 -11.67 7.57 -3.80
N THR A 184 -10.56 8.31 -3.69
CA THR A 184 -9.88 8.51 -2.40
C THR A 184 -10.74 9.24 -1.36
N TYR A 185 -11.85 9.87 -1.79
CA TYR A 185 -12.76 10.63 -0.92
C TYR A 185 -13.96 9.81 -0.42
N ARG A 186 -14.21 8.61 -0.97
CA ARG A 186 -15.19 7.61 -0.52
C ARG A 186 -16.50 8.19 0.02
N LYS A 187 -17.30 8.77 -0.86
CA LYS A 187 -18.55 9.48 -0.52
C LYS A 187 -19.62 8.51 0.02
N ASN A 188 -19.83 8.55 1.33
CA ASN A 188 -20.81 7.71 2.05
C ASN A 188 -22.29 8.15 1.92
N ARG A 189 -22.63 9.08 1.03
CA ARG A 189 -24.00 9.61 0.87
C ARG A 189 -24.45 9.50 -0.58
N THR A 190 -24.94 8.33 -0.95
CA THR A 190 -25.67 8.11 -2.20
C THR A 190 -27.17 8.24 -1.93
N SER A 191 -27.84 9.05 -2.73
CA SER A 191 -29.31 9.19 -2.70
C SER A 191 -29.88 8.54 -3.96
N ARG A 192 -30.64 7.46 -3.79
CA ARG A 192 -31.34 6.79 -4.89
C ARG A 192 -32.71 7.44 -5.10
N TRP A 193 -33.07 7.71 -6.35
CA TRP A 193 -34.44 8.06 -6.74
C TRP A 193 -34.97 7.08 -7.79
N GLY A 194 -36.22 6.64 -7.63
CA GLY A 194 -36.82 5.64 -8.51
C GLY A 194 -36.08 4.30 -8.47
N TYR A 195 -35.93 3.66 -9.63
CA TYR A 195 -35.39 2.31 -9.77
C TYR A 195 -33.96 2.25 -10.33
N GLY A 196 -33.13 3.28 -10.11
CA GLY A 196 -31.70 3.18 -10.47
C GLY A 196 -31.04 2.03 -9.71
N SER A 197 -30.20 1.22 -10.36
CA SER A 197 -29.49 0.12 -9.69
C SER A 197 -28.13 -0.12 -10.33
N THR A 198 -27.29 -0.95 -9.74
CA THR A 198 -26.23 -1.61 -10.51
C THR A 198 -26.78 -2.82 -11.25
N THR A 199 -26.09 -3.27 -12.28
CA THR A 199 -26.38 -4.52 -12.96
C THR A 199 -25.13 -5.23 -13.43
N THR A 200 -25.15 -6.56 -13.45
CA THR A 200 -24.09 -7.39 -14.03
C THR A 200 -24.36 -7.81 -15.48
N THR A 201 -25.53 -7.43 -16.03
CA THR A 201 -25.97 -7.84 -17.37
C THR A 201 -25.28 -7.09 -18.51
N GLN A 202 -24.76 -5.90 -18.23
CA GLN A 202 -24.02 -5.06 -19.16
C GLN A 202 -22.90 -4.37 -18.38
N SER A 203 -21.72 -4.30 -18.99
CA SER A 203 -20.59 -3.51 -18.50
C SER A 203 -19.71 -3.08 -19.69
N LYS A 204 -18.96 -2.00 -19.52
CA LYS A 204 -17.90 -1.58 -20.44
C LYS A 204 -16.56 -2.12 -19.96
N PHE A 205 -16.33 -2.07 -18.65
CA PHE A 205 -15.21 -2.67 -17.94
C PHE A 205 -15.73 -3.41 -16.71
N GLY A 206 -14.91 -4.26 -16.08
CA GLY A 206 -15.34 -4.98 -14.88
C GLY A 206 -16.54 -5.92 -15.06
N THR A 207 -17.27 -6.16 -13.97
CA THR A 207 -18.36 -7.14 -13.84
C THR A 207 -19.76 -6.53 -13.79
N GLY A 208 -19.89 -5.21 -13.84
CA GLY A 208 -21.18 -4.53 -13.75
C GLY A 208 -21.15 -3.08 -14.23
N SER A 209 -22.30 -2.44 -14.21
CA SER A 209 -22.46 -1.01 -14.52
C SER A 209 -23.66 -0.44 -13.79
N ILE A 210 -23.79 0.88 -13.79
CA ILE A 210 -24.97 1.59 -13.27
C ILE A 210 -26.08 1.52 -14.31
N TYR A 211 -27.19 0.88 -13.97
CA TYR A 211 -28.41 0.84 -14.77
C TYR A 211 -29.41 1.91 -14.34
N LEU A 212 -29.90 2.66 -15.33
CA LEU A 212 -30.88 3.72 -15.16
C LEU A 212 -32.11 3.39 -16.02
N ASP A 213 -33.24 3.12 -15.34
CA ASP A 213 -34.52 2.79 -15.99
C ASP A 213 -35.38 4.05 -16.16
N SER A 214 -35.71 4.34 -17.42
CA SER A 214 -36.54 5.50 -17.74
C SER A 214 -38.04 5.34 -17.48
N ALA A 215 -38.55 4.10 -17.45
CA ALA A 215 -39.97 3.85 -17.17
C ALA A 215 -40.32 4.17 -15.72
N SER A 216 -39.36 4.01 -14.83
CA SER A 216 -39.56 4.09 -13.38
C SER A 216 -38.78 5.24 -12.71
N GLY A 217 -38.16 6.12 -13.50
CA GLY A 217 -37.51 7.33 -13.03
C GLY A 217 -36.18 7.13 -12.28
N GLY A 218 -35.40 6.11 -12.66
CA GLY A 218 -34.15 5.74 -11.97
C GLY A 218 -33.05 6.80 -12.05
N ALA A 219 -32.45 7.13 -10.90
CA ALA A 219 -31.36 8.10 -10.77
C ALA A 219 -30.55 7.91 -9.48
N PHE A 220 -29.32 8.45 -9.48
CA PHE A 220 -28.44 8.53 -8.32
C PHE A 220 -27.97 9.96 -8.07
N GLY A 221 -27.87 10.36 -6.81
CA GLY A 221 -27.34 11.66 -6.40
C GLY A 221 -26.24 11.55 -5.36
N PHE A 222 -25.25 12.43 -5.47
CA PHE A 222 -24.09 12.53 -4.59
C PHE A 222 -23.94 13.98 -4.12
N GLY A 223 -23.69 14.16 -2.83
CA GLY A 223 -23.60 15.49 -2.21
C GLY A 223 -24.96 16.04 -1.72
N PRO A 224 -25.04 17.33 -1.32
CA PRO A 224 -24.01 18.37 -1.48
C PRO A 224 -22.73 18.12 -0.65
N ASP A 225 -21.57 18.33 -1.27
CA ASP A 225 -20.23 18.11 -0.68
C ASP A 225 -19.24 19.17 -1.20
N ASN A 226 -18.36 19.68 -0.34
CA ASN A 226 -17.36 20.69 -0.70
C ASN A 226 -16.37 20.22 -1.77
N THR A 227 -16.03 18.93 -1.84
CA THR A 227 -15.09 18.40 -2.85
C THR A 227 -15.72 18.30 -4.22
N LEU A 228 -17.05 18.30 -4.31
CA LEU A 228 -17.82 18.34 -5.56
C LEU A 228 -18.11 19.78 -6.01
N LYS A 229 -17.57 20.79 -5.32
CA LYS A 229 -17.64 22.19 -5.79
C LYS A 229 -16.64 22.41 -6.91
N LEU A 230 -17.12 22.44 -8.14
CA LEU A 230 -16.33 22.49 -9.37
C LEU A 230 -15.90 23.93 -9.74
N THR A 231 -15.47 24.70 -8.74
CA THR A 231 -15.22 26.16 -8.85
C THR A 231 -13.98 26.53 -9.65
N GLY A 232 -13.04 25.58 -9.80
CA GLY A 232 -11.83 25.71 -10.61
C GLY A 232 -11.90 24.94 -11.91
N ASP A 233 -10.75 24.47 -12.38
CA ASP A 233 -10.68 23.55 -13.52
C ASP A 233 -11.18 22.17 -13.09
N PHE A 234 -11.82 21.43 -14.00
CA PHE A 234 -12.35 20.11 -13.68
C PHE A 234 -12.60 19.28 -14.93
N THR A 235 -12.81 17.98 -14.73
CA THR A 235 -13.37 17.06 -15.73
C THR A 235 -14.43 16.15 -15.09
N ILE A 236 -15.58 16.01 -15.76
CA ILE A 236 -16.56 14.95 -15.48
C ILE A 236 -16.61 14.04 -16.71
N GLU A 237 -16.52 12.74 -16.51
CA GLU A 237 -16.53 11.78 -17.61
C GLU A 237 -17.16 10.44 -17.23
N THR A 238 -17.60 9.68 -18.23
CA THR A 238 -18.18 8.34 -18.07
C THR A 238 -18.23 7.63 -19.41
N PHE A 239 -18.36 6.30 -19.37
CA PHE A 239 -18.83 5.52 -20.50
C PHE A 239 -20.35 5.37 -20.40
N VAL A 240 -21.04 5.56 -21.51
CA VAL A 240 -22.51 5.47 -21.58
C VAL A 240 -22.93 4.54 -22.71
N LYS A 241 -23.94 3.72 -22.46
CA LYS A 241 -24.62 2.90 -23.46
C LYS A 241 -26.12 3.08 -23.35
N LEU A 242 -26.75 3.66 -24.37
CA LEU A 242 -28.20 3.87 -24.38
C LEU A 242 -28.92 2.60 -24.82
N ASN A 243 -30.01 2.23 -24.13
CA ASN A 243 -30.88 1.14 -24.58
C ASN A 243 -31.71 1.54 -25.80
N THR A 244 -32.22 2.78 -25.79
CA THR A 244 -33.01 3.34 -26.87
C THR A 244 -32.65 4.80 -27.08
N GLN A 245 -32.76 5.26 -28.32
CA GLN A 245 -32.58 6.67 -28.64
C GLN A 245 -33.65 7.50 -27.92
N ALA A 246 -33.30 8.72 -27.50
CA ALA A 246 -34.26 9.62 -26.89
C ALA A 246 -35.38 9.95 -27.90
N SER A 247 -36.64 9.83 -27.47
CA SER A 247 -37.79 10.18 -28.28
C SER A 247 -38.23 11.61 -27.95
N THR A 248 -38.50 12.40 -28.99
CA THR A 248 -39.12 13.73 -28.84
C THR A 248 -40.39 13.64 -27.98
N PRO A 249 -40.64 14.59 -27.06
CA PRO A 249 -39.98 15.90 -26.92
C PRO A 249 -38.93 15.96 -25.80
N ARG A 250 -38.53 14.84 -25.19
CA ARG A 250 -37.78 14.86 -23.91
C ARG A 250 -36.31 14.52 -24.08
N SER A 251 -35.44 15.43 -23.65
CA SER A 251 -34.01 15.17 -23.52
C SER A 251 -33.74 14.27 -22.32
N ARG A 252 -32.69 13.43 -22.39
CA ARG A 252 -32.29 12.50 -21.33
C ARG A 252 -30.96 12.92 -20.72
N VAL A 253 -30.95 13.17 -19.41
CA VAL A 253 -29.73 13.59 -18.69
C VAL A 253 -28.83 12.40 -18.45
N LEU A 254 -27.57 12.50 -18.86
CA LEU A 254 -26.53 11.53 -18.51
C LEU A 254 -26.08 11.79 -17.08
N PHE A 255 -25.61 13.02 -16.85
CA PHE A 255 -25.23 13.52 -15.53
C PHE A 255 -25.43 15.03 -15.43
N GLY A 256 -25.65 15.51 -14.21
CA GLY A 256 -25.83 16.92 -13.86
C GLY A 256 -25.04 17.32 -12.63
N TRP A 257 -24.85 18.63 -12.46
CA TRP A 257 -24.21 19.24 -11.30
C TRP A 257 -24.95 20.52 -10.88
N GLY A 258 -24.84 20.91 -9.61
CA GLY A 258 -25.47 22.12 -9.08
C GLY A 258 -26.79 21.90 -8.32
N GLY A 259 -27.51 22.99 -8.04
CA GLY A 259 -28.73 23.03 -7.23
C GLY A 259 -30.04 22.99 -8.04
N ASP A 260 -31.15 22.65 -7.40
CA ASP A 260 -32.47 22.41 -8.00
C ASP A 260 -33.04 23.61 -8.81
N SER A 261 -33.21 23.43 -10.12
CA SER A 261 -33.79 24.45 -11.02
C SER A 261 -35.23 24.83 -10.67
N ASP A 262 -36.01 23.92 -10.10
CA ASP A 262 -37.40 24.18 -9.68
C ASP A 262 -37.47 25.09 -8.45
N ARG A 263 -36.34 25.21 -7.74
CA ARG A 263 -36.14 26.14 -6.62
C ARG A 263 -35.43 27.43 -7.06
N GLY A 264 -35.17 27.59 -8.36
CA GLY A 264 -34.41 28.72 -8.91
C GLY A 264 -32.91 28.67 -8.59
N GLU A 265 -32.38 27.50 -8.27
CA GLU A 265 -30.96 27.33 -7.94
C GLU A 265 -30.11 27.17 -9.23
N PRO A 266 -28.84 27.61 -9.23
CA PRO A 266 -27.93 27.45 -10.36
C PRO A 266 -27.53 25.99 -10.65
N PHE A 267 -27.51 25.59 -11.93
CA PHE A 267 -27.32 24.20 -12.41
C PHE A 267 -26.47 24.05 -13.69
N GLY A 268 -26.04 22.83 -14.00
CA GLY A 268 -25.54 22.41 -15.32
C GLY A 268 -25.66 20.91 -15.56
N TYR A 269 -25.69 20.48 -16.83
CA TYR A 269 -25.84 19.07 -17.19
C TYR A 269 -25.28 18.71 -18.58
N VAL A 270 -25.05 17.41 -18.78
CA VAL A 270 -24.84 16.77 -20.09
C VAL A 270 -26.01 15.84 -20.38
N ALA A 271 -26.60 15.97 -21.56
CA ALA A 271 -27.82 15.27 -21.95
C ALA A 271 -27.81 14.87 -23.43
N VAL A 272 -28.72 13.97 -23.78
CA VAL A 272 -29.01 13.55 -25.16
C VAL A 272 -30.37 14.09 -25.57
N GLY A 273 -30.42 14.81 -26.69
CA GLY A 273 -31.64 15.46 -27.21
C GLY A 273 -32.61 14.47 -27.81
N GLY A 274 -33.87 14.88 -28.00
CA GLY A 274 -34.87 14.04 -28.66
C GLY A 274 -34.56 13.72 -30.14
N ASP A 275 -33.57 14.39 -30.72
CA ASP A 275 -32.94 14.16 -32.01
C ASP A 275 -31.69 13.26 -31.93
N GLY A 276 -31.30 12.82 -30.73
CA GLY A 276 -30.13 11.99 -30.46
C GLY A 276 -28.83 12.75 -30.29
N ASN A 277 -28.81 14.07 -30.47
CA ASN A 277 -27.59 14.87 -30.33
C ASN A 277 -27.15 14.94 -28.86
N LEU A 278 -25.85 14.76 -28.62
CA LEU A 278 -25.24 15.03 -27.32
C LEU A 278 -25.16 16.55 -27.12
N PHE A 279 -25.54 17.05 -25.95
CA PHE A 279 -25.39 18.47 -25.64
C PHE A 279 -25.15 18.70 -24.15
N SER A 280 -24.59 19.87 -23.83
CA SER A 280 -24.47 20.36 -22.45
C SER A 280 -25.10 21.75 -22.31
N ASN A 281 -25.61 22.06 -21.12
CA ASN A 281 -26.28 23.32 -20.80
C ASN A 281 -26.07 23.69 -19.32
N TRP A 282 -26.24 24.98 -18.98
CA TRP A 282 -26.12 25.47 -17.61
C TRP A 282 -26.87 26.80 -17.35
N SER A 283 -27.13 27.11 -16.09
CA SER A 283 -27.87 28.29 -15.61
C SER A 283 -27.02 29.57 -15.73
N GLY A 284 -26.90 30.06 -16.96
CA GLY A 284 -26.09 31.24 -17.28
C GLY A 284 -25.91 31.50 -18.78
N GLY A 285 -26.54 30.70 -19.65
CA GLY A 285 -26.71 31.04 -21.06
C GLY A 285 -25.65 30.51 -22.03
N GLY A 286 -25.01 29.37 -21.73
CA GLY A 286 -24.14 28.71 -22.70
C GLY A 286 -24.48 27.23 -22.86
N SER A 287 -24.20 26.73 -24.06
CA SER A 287 -24.52 25.38 -24.49
C SER A 287 -23.46 24.86 -25.44
N ILE A 288 -23.05 23.60 -25.30
CA ILE A 288 -22.24 22.91 -26.30
C ILE A 288 -23.13 21.89 -26.98
N SER A 289 -23.27 21.98 -28.30
CA SER A 289 -24.00 20.99 -29.12
C SER A 289 -23.00 20.11 -29.84
N GLY A 290 -23.08 18.80 -29.58
CA GLY A 290 -22.25 17.75 -30.15
C GLY A 290 -23.02 16.85 -31.13
N PRO A 291 -22.34 15.82 -31.66
CA PRO A 291 -22.92 14.90 -32.62
C PRO A 291 -23.95 13.95 -32.00
N VAL A 292 -24.65 13.18 -32.85
CA VAL A 292 -25.56 12.11 -32.46
C VAL A 292 -24.81 10.99 -31.74
N ILE A 293 -25.36 10.49 -30.64
CA ILE A 293 -24.91 9.27 -29.96
C ILE A 293 -25.80 8.09 -30.36
N SER A 294 -25.20 6.98 -30.77
CA SER A 294 -25.93 5.81 -31.24
C SER A 294 -26.41 4.94 -30.07
N PRO A 295 -27.63 4.36 -30.12
CA PRO A 295 -28.06 3.38 -29.13
C PRO A 295 -27.31 2.05 -29.28
N ASP A 296 -27.30 1.27 -28.21
CA ASP A 296 -26.71 -0.07 -28.09
C ASP A 296 -25.19 -0.16 -28.35
N VAL A 297 -24.48 0.97 -28.31
CA VAL A 297 -23.01 1.03 -28.36
C VAL A 297 -22.50 1.84 -27.18
N TRP A 298 -21.36 1.43 -26.62
CA TRP A 298 -20.67 2.17 -25.58
C TRP A 298 -19.91 3.36 -26.18
N HIS A 299 -20.17 4.54 -25.64
CA HIS A 299 -19.50 5.78 -25.98
C HIS A 299 -18.83 6.38 -24.75
N HIS A 300 -17.66 7.00 -24.91
CA HIS A 300 -17.03 7.80 -23.84
C HIS A 300 -17.48 9.25 -23.97
N VAL A 301 -18.00 9.82 -22.88
CA VAL A 301 -18.44 11.22 -22.83
C VAL A 301 -17.65 11.94 -21.74
N ALA A 302 -17.02 13.05 -22.10
CA ALA A 302 -16.27 13.87 -21.15
C ALA A 302 -16.57 15.36 -21.32
N LEU A 303 -16.76 16.05 -20.21
CA LEU A 303 -16.88 17.50 -20.14
C LEU A 303 -15.75 18.05 -19.27
N SER A 304 -14.92 18.91 -19.84
CA SER A 304 -13.78 19.52 -19.14
C SER A 304 -13.87 21.03 -19.17
N ARG A 305 -13.49 21.66 -18.06
CA ARG A 305 -13.34 23.11 -17.93
C ARG A 305 -11.88 23.44 -17.65
N SER A 306 -11.24 24.21 -18.54
CA SER A 306 -9.90 24.78 -18.33
C SER A 306 -9.92 26.30 -18.45
N ASN A 307 -9.51 27.01 -17.39
CA ASN A 307 -9.43 28.47 -17.34
C ASN A 307 -10.72 29.16 -17.83
N GLY A 308 -11.88 28.61 -17.49
CA GLY A 308 -13.19 29.15 -17.88
C GLY A 308 -13.68 28.71 -19.26
N THR A 309 -12.86 28.03 -20.05
CA THR A 309 -13.26 27.44 -21.33
C THR A 309 -13.74 26.00 -21.12
N TRP A 310 -14.90 25.68 -21.67
CA TRP A 310 -15.52 24.36 -21.57
C TRP A 310 -15.44 23.63 -22.90
N VAL A 311 -15.05 22.37 -22.84
CA VAL A 311 -14.93 21.49 -24.00
C VAL A 311 -15.60 20.16 -23.68
N MET A 312 -16.51 19.74 -24.56
CA MET A 312 -17.13 18.43 -24.51
C MET A 312 -16.44 17.51 -25.52
N HIS A 313 -16.28 16.23 -25.18
CA HIS A 313 -15.73 15.21 -26.06
C HIS A 313 -16.67 14.00 -26.11
N LEU A 314 -16.78 13.40 -27.30
CA LEU A 314 -17.42 12.11 -27.56
C LEU A 314 -16.37 11.20 -28.17
N ASP A 315 -16.15 10.03 -27.56
CA ASP A 315 -15.13 9.04 -27.97
C ASP A 315 -13.75 9.67 -28.17
N GLY A 316 -13.43 10.63 -27.30
CA GLY A 316 -12.15 11.34 -27.31
C GLY A 316 -12.03 12.41 -28.40
N VAL A 317 -13.02 12.59 -29.26
CA VAL A 317 -13.08 13.67 -30.24
C VAL A 317 -13.89 14.84 -29.69
N GLN A 318 -13.45 16.07 -29.93
CA GLN A 318 -14.18 17.26 -29.47
C GLN A 318 -15.59 17.30 -30.10
N ALA A 319 -16.60 17.38 -29.24
CA ALA A 319 -18.01 17.40 -29.57
C ALA A 319 -18.53 18.85 -29.49
N GLY A 320 -18.59 19.53 -30.63
CA GLY A 320 -19.06 20.91 -30.71
C GLY A 320 -17.98 21.97 -30.47
N ALA A 321 -18.38 23.24 -30.55
CA ALA A 321 -17.49 24.36 -30.29
C ALA A 321 -17.24 24.54 -28.78
N ALA A 322 -16.00 24.86 -28.42
CA ALA A 322 -15.66 25.23 -27.04
C ALA A 322 -16.34 26.55 -26.66
N VAL A 323 -16.81 26.66 -25.42
CA VAL A 323 -17.57 27.83 -24.94
C VAL A 323 -16.92 28.40 -23.68
N LEU A 324 -16.78 29.73 -23.64
CA LEU A 324 -16.36 30.44 -22.43
C LEU A 324 -17.53 30.59 -21.47
N PHE A 325 -17.30 30.26 -20.20
CA PHE A 325 -18.32 30.37 -19.17
C PHE A 325 -17.75 30.89 -17.85
N ASN A 326 -18.34 31.99 -17.38
CA ASN A 326 -17.82 32.78 -16.27
C ASN A 326 -18.71 32.77 -15.01
N ASN A 327 -19.85 32.09 -15.01
CA ASN A 327 -20.73 32.05 -13.84
C ASN A 327 -20.38 30.86 -12.92
N SER A 328 -20.01 31.15 -11.68
CA SER A 328 -19.54 30.18 -10.69
C SER A 328 -20.63 29.54 -9.83
N ASP A 329 -21.87 30.01 -9.89
CA ASP A 329 -22.84 29.70 -8.83
C ASP A 329 -23.32 28.25 -8.87
N ALA A 330 -23.51 27.68 -10.07
CA ALA A 330 -23.85 26.26 -10.25
C ALA A 330 -22.72 25.32 -9.79
N LEU A 331 -21.48 25.80 -9.88
CA LEU A 331 -20.27 25.07 -9.51
C LEU A 331 -20.04 25.05 -8.00
N ASN A 332 -20.71 25.92 -7.25
CA ASN A 332 -20.56 26.08 -5.81
C ASN A 332 -21.49 25.19 -4.97
N TYR A 333 -22.47 24.51 -5.56
CA TYR A 333 -23.47 23.73 -4.81
C TYR A 333 -22.94 22.38 -4.33
N GLY A 334 -21.99 21.79 -5.05
CA GLY A 334 -21.32 20.56 -4.63
C GLY A 334 -22.14 19.28 -4.79
N ARG A 335 -23.07 19.23 -5.73
CA ARG A 335 -23.96 18.08 -5.97
C ARG A 335 -23.76 17.52 -7.38
N ILE A 336 -23.75 16.21 -7.52
CA ILE A 336 -23.73 15.47 -8.79
C ILE A 336 -24.94 14.55 -8.86
N GLU A 337 -25.59 14.49 -10.01
CA GLU A 337 -26.71 13.59 -10.29
C GLU A 337 -26.46 12.77 -11.55
N LEU A 338 -26.89 11.50 -11.56
CA LEU A 338 -26.81 10.58 -12.69
C LEU A 338 -28.22 10.19 -13.13
N GLY A 339 -28.47 10.22 -14.44
CA GLY A 339 -29.71 9.71 -15.04
C GLY A 339 -30.96 10.58 -14.89
N ARG A 340 -30.90 11.63 -14.06
CA ARG A 340 -31.99 12.60 -13.88
C ARG A 340 -31.46 13.95 -13.45
N TYR A 341 -32.24 14.98 -13.75
CA TYR A 341 -32.19 16.28 -13.11
C TYR A 341 -33.62 16.75 -12.81
N THR A 342 -33.85 17.62 -11.84
CA THR A 342 -35.15 17.84 -11.17
C THR A 342 -36.27 18.43 -12.04
N TYR A 343 -36.03 18.71 -13.33
CA TYR A 343 -37.06 19.18 -14.26
C TYR A 343 -38.17 18.16 -14.55
N THR A 344 -39.42 18.63 -14.58
CA THR A 344 -40.60 17.89 -15.04
C THR A 344 -40.67 17.70 -16.58
N THR A 345 -39.77 18.33 -17.35
CA THR A 345 -39.72 18.25 -18.83
C THR A 345 -38.62 17.35 -19.40
N PHE A 346 -37.64 16.91 -18.59
CA PHE A 346 -36.60 15.96 -19.01
C PHE A 346 -37.03 14.52 -18.73
N GLY A 347 -36.63 13.60 -19.61
CA GLY A 347 -36.78 12.17 -19.40
C GLY A 347 -35.60 11.65 -18.57
N THR A 348 -35.82 10.60 -17.78
CA THR A 348 -34.72 9.88 -17.16
C THR A 348 -33.97 9.05 -18.20
N LEU A 349 -32.69 8.81 -17.95
CA LEU A 349 -31.86 7.98 -18.82
C LEU A 349 -32.45 6.56 -18.90
N ASN A 350 -32.39 5.96 -20.09
CA ASN A 350 -32.61 4.53 -20.29
C ASN A 350 -31.32 3.93 -20.83
N GLY A 351 -30.52 3.36 -19.94
CA GLY A 351 -29.23 2.82 -20.34
C GLY A 351 -28.28 2.63 -19.18
N TYR A 352 -27.03 2.44 -19.53
CA TYR A 352 -25.96 2.07 -18.62
C TYR A 352 -24.92 3.18 -18.56
N LEU A 353 -24.42 3.45 -17.37
CA LEU A 353 -23.23 4.26 -17.13
C LEU A 353 -22.18 3.39 -16.47
N ASP A 354 -20.94 3.50 -16.93
CA ASP A 354 -19.81 2.77 -16.39
C ASP A 354 -18.61 3.73 -16.27
N GLU A 355 -17.74 3.47 -15.31
CA GLU A 355 -16.57 4.29 -14.99
C GLU A 355 -16.91 5.80 -14.91
N PHE A 356 -17.86 6.18 -14.06
CA PHE A 356 -18.20 7.59 -13.86
C PHE A 356 -17.15 8.25 -12.97
N ARG A 357 -16.49 9.30 -13.46
CA ARG A 357 -15.40 9.99 -12.76
C ARG A 357 -15.60 11.49 -12.73
N VAL A 358 -15.44 12.08 -11.54
CA VAL A 358 -15.32 13.53 -11.34
C VAL A 358 -13.92 13.83 -10.85
N THR A 359 -13.19 14.63 -11.61
CA THR A 359 -11.86 15.13 -11.26
C THR A 359 -11.95 16.62 -11.03
N ASN A 360 -11.66 17.07 -9.82
CA ASN A 360 -11.76 18.47 -9.43
C ASN A 360 -10.37 19.10 -9.28
N GLY A 361 -10.23 20.35 -9.73
CA GLY A 361 -8.98 21.10 -9.74
C GLY A 361 -8.10 20.88 -10.99
N VAL A 362 -8.55 20.10 -11.98
CA VAL A 362 -7.82 19.92 -13.25
C VAL A 362 -8.75 19.58 -14.41
N ALA A 363 -8.48 20.14 -15.59
CA ALA A 363 -9.06 19.70 -16.85
C ALA A 363 -8.17 18.59 -17.43
N ARG A 364 -8.69 17.36 -17.49
CA ARG A 364 -7.99 16.22 -18.11
C ARG A 364 -7.87 16.36 -19.63
N TYR A 365 -8.87 16.99 -20.26
CA TYR A 365 -8.98 17.02 -21.72
C TYR A 365 -9.23 18.44 -22.24
N GLY A 366 -8.18 19.08 -22.74
CA GLY A 366 -8.27 20.36 -23.47
C GLY A 366 -8.26 20.22 -24.99
N ALA A 367 -8.04 19.01 -25.50
CA ALA A 367 -7.97 18.66 -26.91
C ALA A 367 -8.38 17.19 -27.10
N ALA A 368 -8.53 16.75 -28.34
CA ALA A 368 -8.85 15.37 -28.67
C ALA A 368 -7.83 14.37 -28.06
N PHE A 369 -8.33 13.22 -27.64
CA PHE A 369 -7.57 12.18 -26.95
C PHE A 369 -8.09 10.79 -27.33
N THR A 370 -7.37 9.73 -26.97
CA THR A 370 -7.88 8.36 -27.09
C THR A 370 -8.62 8.00 -25.81
N PRO A 371 -9.90 7.58 -25.88
CA PRO A 371 -10.63 7.15 -24.69
C PRO A 371 -9.87 6.05 -23.93
N PRO A 372 -9.96 6.03 -22.59
CA PRO A 372 -9.33 5.00 -21.79
C PRO A 372 -9.73 3.59 -22.24
N ALA A 373 -8.73 2.72 -22.42
CA ALA A 373 -8.92 1.33 -22.84
C ALA A 373 -9.04 0.35 -21.66
N GLN A 374 -9.05 0.86 -20.43
CA GLN A 374 -9.08 0.13 -19.18
C GLN A 374 -9.97 0.88 -18.17
N GLN A 375 -10.42 0.18 -17.13
CA GLN A 375 -11.09 0.79 -15.97
C GLN A 375 -10.22 1.90 -15.36
N PHE A 376 -10.85 2.91 -14.75
CA PHE A 376 -10.13 3.95 -14.05
C PHE A 376 -9.46 3.36 -12.79
N GLY A 377 -8.22 3.76 -12.52
CA GLY A 377 -7.36 3.07 -11.55
C GLY A 377 -7.85 3.13 -10.09
N ASP A 378 -7.86 1.98 -9.42
CA ASP A 378 -7.89 1.83 -7.96
C ASP A 378 -6.43 1.91 -7.42
N PRO A 379 -6.12 2.76 -6.43
CA PRO A 379 -4.77 2.86 -5.84
C PRO A 379 -4.24 1.57 -5.18
N VAL A 380 -5.04 0.52 -4.96
CA VAL A 380 -4.57 -0.69 -4.24
C VAL A 380 -5.03 -1.97 -4.92
N ASP A 381 -4.46 -2.32 -6.07
CA ASP A 381 -4.67 -3.66 -6.63
C ASP A 381 -3.42 -4.36 -7.19
N LEU A 382 -3.06 -5.48 -6.55
CA LEU A 382 -2.11 -6.48 -7.06
C LEU A 382 -2.82 -7.73 -7.62
N ASN A 383 -4.15 -7.72 -7.79
CA ASN A 383 -4.85 -8.76 -8.56
C ASN A 383 -6.22 -8.26 -9.07
N PRO A 384 -6.35 -7.88 -10.36
CA PRO A 384 -7.50 -7.14 -10.90
C PRO A 384 -8.78 -7.97 -11.14
N ALA A 385 -8.95 -9.12 -10.45
CA ALA A 385 -10.05 -10.05 -10.73
C ALA A 385 -10.90 -10.44 -9.50
N GLN A 386 -10.73 -9.81 -8.32
CA GLN A 386 -11.51 -10.17 -7.12
C GLN A 386 -12.03 -8.96 -6.32
N PRO A 387 -13.34 -8.88 -6.02
CA PRO A 387 -13.93 -7.95 -5.05
C PRO A 387 -13.38 -8.17 -3.63
N LYS A 388 -12.65 -7.17 -3.10
CA LYS A 388 -12.11 -7.19 -1.73
C LYS A 388 -13.15 -6.66 -0.74
N VAL A 389 -13.99 -7.53 -0.19
CA VAL A 389 -14.83 -7.19 0.96
C VAL A 389 -13.94 -7.23 2.22
N ALA A 390 -13.78 -6.10 2.92
CA ALA A 390 -12.91 -5.99 4.10
C ALA A 390 -13.45 -6.76 5.33
N ASP A 391 -12.54 -7.29 6.16
CA ASP A 391 -12.89 -8.07 7.36
C ASP A 391 -12.65 -7.23 8.62
N ALA A 392 -13.75 -6.74 9.21
CA ALA A 392 -13.76 -5.95 10.43
C ALA A 392 -13.19 -6.69 11.67
N HIS A 393 -12.97 -7.99 11.57
CA HIS A 393 -12.43 -8.83 12.63
C HIS A 393 -11.05 -9.42 12.31
N TYR A 394 -10.39 -8.96 11.24
CA TYR A 394 -9.07 -9.49 10.84
C TYR A 394 -8.01 -9.36 11.95
N ALA A 395 -8.01 -8.29 12.74
CA ALA A 395 -7.10 -8.15 13.90
C ALA A 395 -7.33 -9.21 15.00
N LYS A 396 -8.55 -9.77 15.05
CA LYS A 396 -8.93 -10.88 15.93
C LYS A 396 -8.75 -12.25 15.27
N THR A 397 -8.43 -12.28 13.98
CA THR A 397 -8.13 -13.51 13.23
C THR A 397 -6.74 -14.01 13.65
N ILE A 398 -6.68 -15.21 14.21
CA ILE A 398 -5.44 -15.83 14.67
C ILE A 398 -4.90 -16.89 13.70
N LEU A 399 -5.68 -17.20 12.66
CA LEU A 399 -5.35 -18.12 11.59
C LEU A 399 -6.18 -17.77 10.35
N LEU A 400 -5.54 -17.65 9.19
CA LEU A 400 -6.20 -17.47 7.90
C LEU A 400 -5.43 -18.22 6.81
N LEU A 401 -6.01 -19.28 6.24
CA LEU A 401 -5.34 -20.12 5.25
C LEU A 401 -6.14 -20.13 3.94
N HIS A 402 -5.64 -19.45 2.91
CA HIS A 402 -6.28 -19.42 1.59
C HIS A 402 -6.01 -20.67 0.73
N ALA A 403 -4.97 -21.44 1.07
CA ALA A 403 -4.55 -22.61 0.30
C ALA A 403 -4.09 -22.31 -1.14
N ASP A 404 -3.60 -21.08 -1.36
CA ASP A 404 -2.98 -20.64 -2.60
C ASP A 404 -1.54 -21.14 -2.72
N GLY A 405 -1.21 -21.80 -3.83
CA GLY A 405 0.16 -22.22 -4.09
C GLY A 405 0.31 -23.15 -5.29
N ALA A 406 1.56 -23.53 -5.56
CA ALA A 406 1.88 -24.47 -6.62
C ALA A 406 1.32 -25.87 -6.31
N ASN A 407 0.75 -26.53 -7.33
CA ASN A 407 0.30 -27.92 -7.26
C ASN A 407 1.43 -28.84 -6.74
N GLY A 408 1.14 -29.66 -5.75
CA GLY A 408 2.11 -30.55 -5.09
C GLY A 408 2.85 -29.93 -3.89
N SER A 409 2.69 -28.63 -3.62
CA SER A 409 3.33 -27.97 -2.47
C SER A 409 2.90 -28.61 -1.15
N LYS A 410 3.85 -28.71 -0.20
CA LYS A 410 3.63 -29.18 1.17
C LYS A 410 3.54 -28.04 2.19
N THR A 411 3.69 -26.80 1.74
CA THR A 411 3.77 -25.63 2.63
C THR A 411 2.38 -25.09 2.91
N ILE A 412 2.07 -24.83 4.19
CA ILE A 412 0.89 -24.07 4.58
C ILE A 412 1.32 -22.64 4.86
N VAL A 413 0.70 -21.68 4.17
CA VAL A 413 0.92 -20.25 4.36
C VAL A 413 -0.24 -19.67 5.15
N ASP A 414 0.05 -19.08 6.30
CA ASP A 414 -0.92 -18.35 7.13
C ASP A 414 -0.87 -16.86 6.81
N SER A 415 -1.98 -16.35 6.31
CA SER A 415 -2.20 -14.95 5.89
C SER A 415 -2.86 -14.11 6.99
N SER A 416 -2.89 -14.59 8.24
CA SER A 416 -3.38 -13.81 9.39
C SER A 416 -2.34 -12.77 9.87
N PRO A 417 -2.72 -11.83 10.76
CA PRO A 417 -1.76 -10.96 11.45
C PRO A 417 -0.68 -11.71 12.24
N ARG A 418 -0.87 -13.01 12.46
CA ARG A 418 0.02 -13.89 13.22
C ARG A 418 0.70 -14.91 12.32
N ALA A 419 0.99 -14.51 11.09
CA ALA A 419 1.53 -15.33 10.03
C ALA A 419 2.67 -16.24 10.49
N ALA A 420 2.49 -17.53 10.25
CA ALA A 420 3.46 -18.59 10.47
C ALA A 420 3.35 -19.62 9.33
N THR A 421 4.35 -20.48 9.19
CA THR A 421 4.33 -21.56 8.19
C THR A 421 4.00 -22.90 8.84
N GLY A 422 3.03 -23.62 8.28
CA GLY A 422 2.71 -25.01 8.65
C GLY A 422 3.14 -26.00 7.58
N THR A 423 2.83 -27.29 7.76
CA THR A 423 3.18 -28.34 6.80
C THR A 423 2.02 -29.30 6.55
N LEU A 424 1.82 -29.66 5.27
CA LEU A 424 0.97 -30.76 4.85
C LEU A 424 1.75 -32.06 4.95
N ILE A 425 1.21 -33.01 5.72
CA ILE A 425 1.92 -34.22 6.11
C ILE A 425 1.49 -35.39 5.21
N ARG A 426 2.46 -36.25 4.88
CA ARG A 426 2.30 -37.42 3.99
C ARG A 426 1.79 -37.03 2.60
N ASN A 427 0.67 -37.59 2.13
CA ASN A 427 0.17 -37.35 0.78
C ASN A 427 -0.69 -36.09 0.66
N ALA A 428 -1.00 -35.42 1.78
CA ALA A 428 -1.66 -34.12 1.74
C ALA A 428 -0.80 -33.10 0.96
N GLN A 429 -1.42 -32.28 0.12
CA GLN A 429 -0.72 -31.34 -0.77
C GLN A 429 -1.64 -30.19 -1.19
N VAL A 430 -1.05 -29.08 -1.63
CA VAL A 430 -1.79 -28.09 -2.43
C VAL A 430 -2.15 -28.73 -3.77
N SER A 431 -3.41 -28.62 -4.19
CA SER A 431 -3.93 -29.18 -5.43
C SER A 431 -4.63 -28.12 -6.26
N THR A 432 -4.35 -28.09 -7.55
CA THR A 432 -5.05 -27.23 -8.52
C THR A 432 -6.23 -27.93 -9.20
N THR A 433 -6.51 -29.19 -8.85
CA THR A 433 -7.60 -29.97 -9.46
C THR A 433 -8.98 -29.45 -9.06
N HIS A 434 -9.07 -28.94 -7.83
CA HIS A 434 -10.26 -28.32 -7.29
C HIS A 434 -9.85 -27.11 -6.47
N SER A 435 -10.64 -26.05 -6.52
CA SER A 435 -10.50 -24.87 -5.70
C SER A 435 -11.87 -24.24 -5.46
N LYS A 436 -12.04 -23.53 -4.34
CA LYS A 436 -13.18 -22.66 -4.10
C LYS A 436 -12.82 -21.24 -4.49
N PHE A 437 -11.60 -20.83 -4.14
CA PHE A 437 -11.00 -19.54 -4.44
C PHE A 437 -9.55 -19.72 -4.94
N GLY A 438 -8.93 -18.68 -5.49
CA GLY A 438 -7.47 -18.61 -5.68
C GLY A 438 -6.78 -19.61 -6.65
N GLY A 439 -7.53 -20.51 -7.30
CA GLY A 439 -6.99 -21.43 -8.31
C GLY A 439 -6.37 -22.72 -7.75
N SER A 440 -6.23 -22.85 -6.43
CA SER A 440 -5.82 -24.09 -5.75
C SER A 440 -6.54 -24.27 -4.41
N SER A 441 -6.46 -25.47 -3.83
CA SER A 441 -6.93 -25.75 -2.47
C SER A 441 -6.04 -26.78 -1.78
N PHE A 442 -6.18 -26.96 -0.46
CA PHE A 442 -5.50 -28.08 0.19
C PHE A 442 -6.26 -29.36 -0.10
N TYR A 443 -5.58 -30.35 -0.67
CA TYR A 443 -6.11 -31.69 -0.88
C TYR A 443 -5.57 -32.64 0.19
N VAL A 444 -6.49 -33.26 0.92
CA VAL A 444 -6.19 -34.34 1.87
C VAL A 444 -6.87 -35.62 1.37
N PRO A 445 -6.10 -36.60 0.85
CA PRO A 445 -6.68 -37.79 0.21
C PRO A 445 -7.32 -38.80 1.18
N GLY A 446 -7.13 -38.63 2.49
CA GLY A 446 -7.65 -39.52 3.55
C GLY A 446 -6.59 -40.53 4.04
N SER A 447 -6.89 -41.32 5.07
CA SER A 447 -5.98 -42.31 5.68
C SER A 447 -4.67 -41.73 6.26
N THR A 448 -4.73 -41.15 7.46
CA THR A 448 -3.58 -40.59 8.22
C THR A 448 -2.87 -39.38 7.60
N ASP A 449 -3.32 -38.89 6.44
CA ASP A 449 -2.89 -37.63 5.84
C ASP A 449 -3.57 -36.45 6.53
N TYR A 450 -2.85 -35.36 6.82
CA TYR A 450 -3.42 -34.17 7.46
C TYR A 450 -2.56 -32.93 7.21
N GLY A 451 -3.17 -31.75 7.36
CA GLY A 451 -2.44 -30.51 7.51
C GLY A 451 -2.21 -30.18 8.98
N ASP A 452 -0.98 -29.83 9.34
CA ASP A 452 -0.61 -29.44 10.70
C ASP A 452 0.03 -28.04 10.70
N ARG A 453 -0.61 -27.12 11.42
CA ARG A 453 -0.09 -25.76 11.63
C ARG A 453 0.96 -25.70 12.76
N GLY A 454 1.21 -26.80 13.47
CA GLY A 454 2.21 -26.90 14.55
C GLY A 454 1.78 -26.28 15.87
N THR A 455 2.55 -26.51 16.93
CA THR A 455 2.34 -25.97 18.28
C THR A 455 2.57 -24.47 18.34
N VAL A 456 1.61 -23.71 18.89
CA VAL A 456 1.77 -22.27 19.18
C VAL A 456 1.34 -22.03 20.62
N ALA A 457 2.32 -21.87 21.52
CA ALA A 457 2.08 -21.75 22.94
C ALA A 457 1.12 -20.59 23.27
N GLY A 458 -0.05 -20.92 23.84
CA GLY A 458 -1.04 -19.96 24.37
C GLY A 458 -1.97 -19.32 23.34
N ASP A 459 -1.70 -19.45 22.03
CA ASP A 459 -2.42 -18.64 21.05
C ASP A 459 -3.75 -19.27 20.58
N PHE A 460 -3.81 -20.60 20.50
CA PHE A 460 -5.01 -21.34 20.10
C PHE A 460 -6.04 -21.59 21.20
N SER A 461 -5.81 -21.13 22.42
CA SER A 461 -6.85 -21.16 23.45
C SER A 461 -8.00 -20.22 23.07
N LEU A 462 -9.25 -20.70 23.12
CA LEU A 462 -10.47 -19.93 22.82
C LEU A 462 -11.38 -19.83 24.06
N PRO A 463 -10.99 -19.06 25.11
CA PRO A 463 -11.74 -18.98 26.36
C PRO A 463 -13.00 -18.09 26.27
N GLY A 464 -13.04 -17.17 25.30
CA GLY A 464 -14.14 -16.23 25.10
C GLY A 464 -15.03 -16.60 23.93
N ASP A 465 -15.66 -15.59 23.33
CA ASP A 465 -16.38 -15.77 22.06
C ASP A 465 -15.41 -16.08 20.92
N PHE A 466 -15.84 -16.87 19.94
CA PHE A 466 -14.97 -17.25 18.83
C PHE A 466 -15.79 -17.62 17.60
N THR A 467 -15.12 -17.62 16.45
CA THR A 467 -15.63 -18.19 15.20
C THR A 467 -14.57 -19.06 14.56
N VAL A 468 -14.97 -20.27 14.20
CA VAL A 468 -14.19 -21.19 13.36
C VAL A 468 -14.98 -21.44 12.10
N GLU A 469 -14.40 -21.13 10.94
CA GLU A 469 -15.08 -21.30 9.66
C GLU A 469 -14.11 -21.71 8.55
N PHE A 470 -14.64 -22.37 7.53
CA PHE A 470 -13.87 -22.83 6.38
C PHE A 470 -14.79 -23.28 5.25
N TRP A 471 -14.25 -23.34 4.03
CA TRP A 471 -14.85 -24.07 2.93
C TRP A 471 -14.24 -25.45 2.81
N MET A 472 -15.08 -26.45 2.53
CA MET A 472 -14.59 -27.78 2.17
C MET A 472 -15.42 -28.43 1.06
N LYS A 473 -14.81 -29.38 0.35
CA LYS A 473 -15.48 -30.24 -0.64
C LYS A 473 -15.13 -31.71 -0.34
N PRO A 474 -15.99 -32.43 0.41
CA PRO A 474 -15.72 -33.82 0.80
C PRO A 474 -16.17 -34.81 -0.30
N ALA A 475 -15.41 -35.88 -0.53
CA ALA A 475 -15.79 -36.93 -1.50
C ALA A 475 -17.01 -37.74 -1.02
N SER A 476 -17.13 -37.98 0.29
CA SER A 476 -18.28 -38.62 0.94
C SER A 476 -18.54 -38.00 2.33
N VAL A 477 -19.67 -38.33 2.96
CA VAL A 477 -20.00 -37.90 4.35
C VAL A 477 -20.04 -39.08 5.31
N THR A 478 -19.13 -40.05 5.13
CA THR A 478 -19.03 -41.21 6.00
C THR A 478 -18.83 -40.80 7.46
N ALA A 479 -19.54 -41.48 8.37
CA ALA A 479 -19.36 -41.29 9.79
C ALA A 479 -17.89 -41.46 10.20
N SER A 480 -17.44 -40.64 11.16
CA SER A 480 -16.08 -40.62 11.75
C SER A 480 -14.99 -39.89 10.96
N ALA A 481 -15.28 -39.22 9.84
CA ALA A 481 -14.33 -38.29 9.24
C ALA A 481 -14.26 -36.99 10.06
N ILE A 482 -13.04 -36.51 10.38
CA ILE A 482 -12.78 -35.29 11.17
C ILE A 482 -12.21 -34.19 10.25
N PRO A 483 -13.07 -33.32 9.70
CA PRO A 483 -12.63 -32.16 8.92
C PRO A 483 -11.61 -31.27 9.62
N VAL A 484 -11.87 -30.92 10.88
CA VAL A 484 -11.03 -30.01 11.66
C VAL A 484 -10.98 -30.48 13.10
N ARG A 485 -9.76 -30.54 13.64
CA ARG A 485 -9.47 -30.74 15.05
C ARG A 485 -8.85 -29.48 15.62
N LEU A 486 -9.45 -28.97 16.68
CA LEU A 486 -8.90 -27.89 17.49
C LEU A 486 -8.14 -28.52 18.65
N GLY A 487 -6.82 -28.40 18.60
CA GLY A 487 -5.91 -28.89 19.63
C GLY A 487 -5.57 -30.39 19.51
N GLY A 488 -4.31 -30.76 19.73
CA GLY A 488 -3.85 -32.14 19.56
C GLY A 488 -2.69 -32.54 20.47
N GLY A 489 -2.89 -33.59 21.28
CA GLY A 489 -1.85 -34.27 22.08
C GLY A 489 -2.08 -34.25 23.59
N GLY A 490 -3.04 -35.03 24.11
CA GLY A 490 -2.94 -35.54 25.49
C GLY A 490 -4.17 -35.57 26.39
N ALA A 491 -5.16 -34.66 26.27
CA ALA A 491 -6.39 -34.80 27.09
C ALA A 491 -7.61 -34.02 26.61
N VAL A 492 -7.45 -32.83 25.99
CA VAL A 492 -8.59 -32.01 25.55
C VAL A 492 -8.44 -31.66 24.07
N TYR A 493 -9.36 -32.14 23.25
CA TYR A 493 -9.49 -31.82 21.84
C TYR A 493 -10.95 -31.51 21.52
N HIS A 494 -11.18 -30.71 20.49
CA HIS A 494 -12.52 -30.46 19.94
C HIS A 494 -12.51 -30.78 18.45
N ASP A 495 -13.24 -31.82 18.08
CA ASP A 495 -13.37 -32.30 16.70
C ASP A 495 -14.69 -31.81 16.11
N ILE A 496 -14.60 -31.22 14.93
CA ILE A 496 -15.72 -31.13 14.02
C ILE A 496 -15.70 -32.43 13.21
N ALA A 497 -16.72 -33.28 13.37
CA ALA A 497 -16.77 -34.63 12.80
C ALA A 497 -18.10 -34.94 12.10
N PHE A 498 -18.08 -35.81 11.10
CA PHE A 498 -19.29 -36.33 10.46
C PHE A 498 -19.95 -37.43 11.31
N GLY A 499 -21.23 -37.24 11.63
CA GLY A 499 -22.10 -38.22 12.29
C GLY A 499 -22.96 -39.05 11.32
N GLY A 500 -22.61 -39.05 10.03
CA GLY A 500 -23.46 -39.54 8.94
C GLY A 500 -24.06 -38.37 8.18
N ASN A 501 -25.37 -38.14 8.33
CA ASN A 501 -26.05 -37.01 7.70
C ASN A 501 -26.05 -35.74 8.57
N TYR A 502 -25.12 -35.56 9.50
CA TYR A 502 -24.99 -34.33 10.29
C TYR A 502 -23.53 -34.12 10.69
N LEU A 503 -23.21 -32.91 11.14
CA LEU A 503 -21.91 -32.58 11.72
C LEU A 503 -22.07 -32.44 13.23
N VAL A 504 -21.09 -32.95 13.97
CA VAL A 504 -20.98 -32.79 15.42
C VAL A 504 -19.75 -31.98 15.75
N LEU A 505 -19.86 -31.19 16.81
CA LEU A 505 -18.71 -30.71 17.55
C LEU A 505 -18.61 -31.53 18.84
N GLN A 506 -17.58 -32.35 18.93
CA GLN A 506 -17.34 -33.32 20.01
C GLN A 506 -15.95 -33.12 20.62
N GLY A 507 -15.72 -33.60 21.83
CA GLY A 507 -14.39 -33.66 22.43
C GLY A 507 -14.19 -34.93 23.23
N SER A 508 -13.12 -34.97 24.03
CA SER A 508 -12.77 -36.10 24.90
C SER A 508 -13.91 -36.52 25.84
N ASP A 509 -14.76 -35.56 26.23
CA ASP A 509 -15.77 -35.74 27.27
C ASP A 509 -17.19 -35.93 26.70
N GLY A 510 -17.33 -36.00 25.37
CA GLY A 510 -18.60 -36.28 24.69
C GLY A 510 -18.96 -35.31 23.57
N ILE A 511 -20.20 -35.38 23.10
CA ILE A 511 -20.76 -34.51 22.06
C ILE A 511 -21.28 -33.23 22.70
N TYR A 512 -20.82 -32.07 22.21
CA TYR A 512 -21.26 -30.77 22.71
C TYR A 512 -22.43 -30.20 21.90
N CYS A 513 -22.37 -30.36 20.59
CA CYS A 513 -23.33 -29.76 19.67
C CYS A 513 -23.46 -30.57 18.38
N GLN A 514 -24.62 -30.52 17.75
CA GLN A 514 -24.86 -31.14 16.44
C GLN A 514 -25.66 -30.21 15.52
N THR A 515 -25.40 -30.29 14.22
CA THR A 515 -26.26 -29.68 13.21
C THR A 515 -27.56 -30.48 13.06
N GLY A 516 -28.58 -29.87 12.45
CA GLY A 516 -29.70 -30.60 11.85
C GLY A 516 -29.24 -31.52 10.72
N GLY A 517 -30.17 -32.35 10.22
CA GLY A 517 -29.90 -33.27 9.12
C GLY A 517 -29.45 -32.55 7.84
N LEU A 518 -28.40 -33.07 7.23
CA LEU A 518 -27.68 -32.58 6.07
C LEU A 518 -27.79 -33.60 4.94
N ASN A 519 -28.29 -33.18 3.79
CA ASN A 519 -28.42 -34.02 2.61
C ASN A 519 -27.54 -33.47 1.48
N ASN A 520 -27.04 -34.35 0.61
CA ASN A 520 -26.35 -33.99 -0.65
C ASN A 520 -25.08 -33.12 -0.50
N LEU A 521 -24.26 -33.41 0.51
CA LEU A 521 -23.01 -32.67 0.76
C LEU A 521 -21.77 -33.28 0.08
N SER A 522 -21.89 -34.45 -0.56
CA SER A 522 -20.77 -35.09 -1.25
C SER A 522 -20.46 -34.36 -2.56
N ASN A 523 -19.17 -34.19 -2.85
CA ASN A 523 -18.62 -33.56 -4.04
C ASN A 523 -19.12 -32.13 -4.32
N THR A 524 -19.59 -31.42 -3.30
CA THR A 524 -20.02 -30.02 -3.39
C THR A 524 -19.21 -29.16 -2.42
N TRP A 525 -18.92 -27.92 -2.81
CA TRP A 525 -18.30 -26.94 -1.89
C TRP A 525 -19.32 -26.49 -0.86
N ILE A 526 -18.96 -26.62 0.41
CA ILE A 526 -19.79 -26.24 1.54
C ILE A 526 -19.03 -25.35 2.50
N HIS A 527 -19.70 -24.31 2.96
CA HIS A 527 -19.20 -23.43 4.02
C HIS A 527 -19.72 -23.93 5.36
N ILE A 528 -18.79 -24.07 6.31
CA ILE A 528 -19.09 -24.45 7.69
C ILE A 528 -18.67 -23.30 8.58
N ALA A 529 -19.51 -22.92 9.53
CA ALA A 529 -19.13 -22.03 10.62
C ALA A 529 -19.67 -22.50 11.97
N TRP A 530 -18.80 -22.49 12.98
CA TRP A 530 -19.14 -22.68 14.38
C TRP A 530 -18.85 -21.39 15.13
N VAL A 531 -19.89 -20.83 15.75
CA VAL A 531 -19.86 -19.48 16.33
C VAL A 531 -20.28 -19.55 17.79
N LYS A 532 -19.39 -19.17 18.69
CA LYS A 532 -19.71 -19.04 20.12
C LYS A 532 -19.98 -17.57 20.43
N ILE A 533 -21.15 -17.30 21.01
CA ILE A 533 -21.55 -15.99 21.54
C ILE A 533 -22.07 -16.21 22.96
N GLY A 534 -21.37 -15.65 23.95
CA GLY A 534 -21.68 -15.89 25.36
C GLY A 534 -21.62 -17.38 25.71
N GLY A 535 -22.68 -17.90 26.33
CA GLY A 535 -22.79 -19.31 26.75
C GLY A 535 -23.41 -20.24 25.71
N THR A 536 -23.58 -19.81 24.45
CA THR A 536 -24.24 -20.59 23.40
C THR A 536 -23.31 -20.76 22.20
N LEU A 537 -23.28 -21.99 21.66
CA LEU A 537 -22.59 -22.33 20.42
C LEU A 537 -23.64 -22.54 19.32
N TYR A 538 -23.43 -21.92 18.17
CA TYR A 538 -24.27 -22.00 16.98
C TYR A 538 -23.52 -22.68 15.85
N SER A 539 -24.23 -23.51 15.07
CA SER A 539 -23.70 -24.15 13.87
C SER A 539 -24.38 -23.61 12.63
N TYR A 540 -23.60 -23.27 11.60
CA TYR A 540 -24.08 -22.79 10.32
C TYR A 540 -23.52 -23.63 9.18
N ILE A 541 -24.39 -23.95 8.20
CA ILE A 541 -24.02 -24.61 6.95
C ILE A 541 -24.50 -23.73 5.81
N ASN A 542 -23.59 -23.36 4.93
CA ASN A 542 -23.85 -22.40 3.84
C ASN A 542 -24.55 -21.13 4.37
N GLY A 543 -24.14 -20.68 5.55
CA GLY A 543 -24.65 -19.50 6.24
C GLY A 543 -26.06 -19.63 6.85
N GLN A 544 -26.72 -20.78 6.71
CA GLN A 544 -27.98 -21.07 7.41
C GLN A 544 -27.69 -21.73 8.75
N GLN A 545 -28.31 -21.23 9.83
CA GLN A 545 -28.20 -21.85 11.14
C GLN A 545 -28.89 -23.21 11.13
N THR A 546 -28.15 -24.26 11.47
CA THR A 546 -28.64 -25.65 11.46
C THR A 546 -28.76 -26.24 12.86
N GLY A 547 -28.19 -25.61 13.88
CA GLY A 547 -28.18 -26.12 15.25
C GLY A 547 -27.63 -25.10 16.24
N ASN A 548 -27.96 -25.28 17.52
CA ASN A 548 -27.35 -24.58 18.64
C ASN A 548 -27.40 -25.42 19.92
N CYS A 549 -26.55 -25.09 20.89
CA CYS A 549 -26.46 -25.79 22.17
C CYS A 549 -25.82 -24.90 23.23
N ALA A 550 -26.03 -25.22 24.50
CA ALA A 550 -25.31 -24.60 25.61
C ALA A 550 -23.82 -25.00 25.54
N TRP A 551 -22.94 -24.01 25.69
CA TRP A 551 -21.49 -24.21 25.63
C TRP A 551 -20.86 -23.98 27.00
N THR A 552 -20.45 -25.06 27.65
CA THR A 552 -19.83 -25.05 28.99
C THR A 552 -18.36 -25.48 28.98
N SER A 553 -17.83 -25.88 27.82
CA SER A 553 -16.45 -26.35 27.65
C SER A 553 -15.49 -25.18 27.36
N THR A 554 -14.18 -25.40 27.49
CA THR A 554 -13.14 -24.47 27.05
C THR A 554 -12.29 -25.15 26.00
N VAL A 555 -12.08 -24.51 24.84
CA VAL A 555 -11.08 -24.98 23.87
C VAL A 555 -9.70 -24.63 24.43
N GLY A 556 -9.12 -25.57 25.18
CA GLY A 556 -7.91 -25.38 25.95
C GLY A 556 -6.80 -26.31 25.51
N ASN A 557 -5.88 -25.84 24.66
CA ASN A 557 -4.47 -26.26 24.71
C ASN A 557 -3.56 -25.34 23.89
N THR A 558 -2.26 -25.63 23.98
CA THR A 558 -1.13 -24.98 23.31
C THR A 558 -0.82 -25.54 21.92
N ASN A 559 -1.54 -26.57 21.50
CA ASN A 559 -1.22 -27.35 20.31
C ASN A 559 -2.13 -26.85 19.17
N GLY A 560 -1.59 -26.66 17.97
CA GLY A 560 -2.28 -25.93 16.91
C GLY A 560 -3.56 -26.58 16.37
N MET A 561 -3.98 -26.10 15.21
CA MET A 561 -5.09 -26.71 14.46
C MET A 561 -4.56 -27.79 13.52
N VAL A 562 -5.28 -28.91 13.47
CA VAL A 562 -5.10 -29.96 12.48
C VAL A 562 -6.35 -30.05 11.61
N PHE A 563 -6.20 -30.21 10.30
CA PHE A 563 -7.34 -30.42 9.39
C PHE A 563 -7.14 -31.66 8.52
N GLY A 564 -8.25 -32.32 8.23
CA GLY A 564 -8.28 -33.58 7.48
C GLY A 564 -7.73 -34.79 8.22
N TYR A 565 -7.52 -34.71 9.55
CA TYR A 565 -7.06 -35.84 10.36
C TYR A 565 -8.10 -36.96 10.37
N ASN A 566 -7.99 -37.87 9.43
CA ASN A 566 -9.01 -38.86 9.16
C ASN A 566 -8.45 -40.28 9.28
N ASN A 567 -9.14 -41.11 10.05
CA ASN A 567 -8.94 -42.56 10.13
C ASN A 567 -9.77 -43.34 9.08
N SER A 568 -10.47 -42.62 8.19
CA SER A 568 -11.16 -43.16 7.01
C SER A 568 -10.50 -42.70 5.70
N SER A 569 -10.78 -43.40 4.60
CA SER A 569 -10.28 -43.10 3.24
C SER A 569 -11.03 -41.97 2.53
N ASN A 570 -11.64 -41.05 3.27
CA ASN A 570 -12.46 -39.98 2.69
C ASN A 570 -11.61 -38.77 2.35
N ALA A 571 -11.49 -38.47 1.04
CA ALA A 571 -10.75 -37.34 0.54
C ALA A 571 -11.52 -36.02 0.69
N ILE A 572 -10.85 -34.95 1.13
CA ILE A 572 -11.47 -33.64 1.35
C ILE A 572 -10.54 -32.55 0.79
N TYR A 573 -11.13 -31.61 0.05
CA TYR A 573 -10.49 -30.36 -0.32
C TYR A 573 -10.87 -29.26 0.67
N TYR A 574 -9.93 -28.41 1.07
CA TYR A 574 -10.15 -27.30 1.99
C TYR A 574 -9.68 -25.98 1.40
N ASP A 575 -10.45 -24.94 1.64
CA ASP A 575 -10.17 -23.59 1.17
C ASP A 575 -10.62 -22.58 2.24
N ASP A 576 -9.92 -21.45 2.32
CA ASP A 576 -10.23 -20.31 3.17
C ASP A 576 -10.56 -20.64 4.64
N ILE A 577 -9.65 -21.36 5.32
CA ILE A 577 -9.81 -21.71 6.74
C ILE A 577 -9.51 -20.50 7.61
N ARG A 578 -10.47 -20.07 8.45
CA ARG A 578 -10.35 -18.89 9.32
C ARG A 578 -10.74 -19.19 10.77
N ILE A 579 -9.90 -18.73 11.71
CA ILE A 579 -10.20 -18.76 13.16
C ILE A 579 -10.09 -17.36 13.72
N THR A 580 -11.17 -16.90 14.39
CA THR A 580 -11.26 -15.59 15.01
C THR A 580 -11.51 -15.71 16.50
N LYS A 581 -10.65 -15.08 17.29
CA LYS A 581 -10.61 -15.19 18.76
C LYS A 581 -11.18 -13.94 19.41
N GLY A 582 -12.03 -14.11 20.42
CA GLY A 582 -12.72 -13.01 21.10
C GLY A 582 -13.83 -12.36 20.27
N GLN A 583 -14.42 -13.11 19.32
CA GLN A 583 -15.52 -12.64 18.48
C GLN A 583 -16.34 -13.80 17.88
N GLY A 584 -17.64 -13.80 18.18
CA GLY A 584 -18.64 -14.47 17.35
C GLY A 584 -18.99 -13.57 16.16
N ARG A 585 -18.70 -14.00 14.93
CA ARG A 585 -18.86 -13.19 13.71
C ARG A 585 -20.31 -13.11 13.24
N TYR A 586 -21.11 -14.14 13.52
CA TYR A 586 -22.46 -14.27 12.98
C TYR A 586 -23.47 -14.43 14.11
N THR A 587 -24.43 -13.51 14.19
CA THR A 587 -25.50 -13.51 15.20
C THR A 587 -26.83 -14.08 14.66
N GLY A 588 -26.82 -14.58 13.43
CA GLY A 588 -27.99 -15.07 12.69
C GLY A 588 -27.58 -15.64 11.33
N ASN A 589 -28.57 -16.01 10.50
CA ASN A 589 -28.29 -16.48 9.14
C ASN A 589 -27.52 -15.42 8.34
N PHE A 590 -26.57 -15.88 7.54
CA PHE A 590 -25.74 -15.04 6.69
C PHE A 590 -25.58 -15.67 5.30
N ILE A 591 -25.06 -14.90 4.36
CA ILE A 591 -24.63 -15.42 3.06
C ILE A 591 -23.11 -15.62 3.17
N PRO A 592 -22.59 -16.84 3.02
CA PRO A 592 -21.15 -17.07 3.00
C PRO A 592 -20.48 -16.22 1.93
N SER A 593 -19.27 -15.74 2.23
CA SER A 593 -18.52 -14.93 1.27
C SER A 593 -18.36 -15.66 -0.07
N ALA A 594 -18.66 -14.96 -1.16
CA ALA A 594 -18.39 -15.44 -2.52
C ALA A 594 -16.92 -15.31 -2.91
N TYR A 595 -16.10 -14.72 -2.03
CA TYR A 595 -14.69 -14.40 -2.22
C TYR A 595 -13.87 -14.97 -1.05
N PRO A 596 -12.56 -15.21 -1.24
CA PRO A 596 -11.70 -15.58 -0.12
C PRO A 596 -11.71 -14.48 0.95
N ALA A 597 -11.56 -14.86 2.21
CA ALA A 597 -11.49 -13.90 3.29
C ALA A 597 -10.36 -12.91 3.02
N PRO A 598 -10.56 -11.62 3.27
CA PRO A 598 -9.53 -10.63 2.99
C PRO A 598 -8.35 -10.81 3.95
N ASN A 599 -7.15 -10.55 3.44
CA ASN A 599 -5.88 -10.59 4.16
C ASN A 599 -5.59 -9.29 4.95
N VAL A 600 -6.59 -8.44 5.19
CA VAL A 600 -6.40 -7.12 5.82
C VAL A 600 -7.51 -6.74 6.79
N ALA A 601 -7.10 -6.12 7.90
CA ALA A 601 -7.97 -5.34 8.76
C ALA A 601 -8.13 -3.96 8.14
N SER A 602 -9.35 -3.60 7.76
CA SER A 602 -9.77 -2.20 7.88
C SER A 602 -11.30 -2.12 7.92
N VAL A 603 -11.94 -1.84 9.05
CA VAL A 603 -12.14 -0.49 9.61
C VAL A 603 -10.92 0.43 9.43
N PRO A 604 -11.04 1.59 8.76
CA PRO A 604 -9.90 2.40 8.35
C PRO A 604 -9.08 2.89 9.56
N VAL A 605 -7.85 2.41 9.70
CA VAL A 605 -6.75 3.27 10.15
C VAL A 605 -6.19 3.89 8.88
N ASP A 606 -6.19 5.20 8.90
CA ASP A 606 -5.77 6.11 7.85
C ASP A 606 -4.38 5.74 7.26
N THR A 607 -4.33 5.20 6.04
CA THR A 607 -3.06 5.02 5.30
C THR A 607 -2.53 6.32 4.71
N SER A 608 -3.26 7.43 4.84
CA SER A 608 -2.69 8.75 4.61
C SER A 608 -1.89 9.23 5.82
N ILE A 609 -1.83 8.49 6.95
CA ILE A 609 -1.08 8.91 8.15
C ILE A 609 -0.19 7.77 8.68
N VAL A 610 1.10 7.85 8.42
CA VAL A 610 2.13 6.97 8.96
C VAL A 610 2.60 7.53 10.31
N THR A 611 2.19 6.90 11.41
CA THR A 611 2.69 7.26 12.75
C THR A 611 3.80 6.31 13.20
N THR A 612 4.89 6.87 13.72
CA THR A 612 5.95 6.15 14.45
C THR A 612 6.13 6.79 15.82
N GLN A 613 6.25 6.00 16.89
CA GLN A 613 6.41 6.51 18.25
C GLN A 613 7.68 5.97 18.90
N TYR A 614 8.30 6.76 19.76
CA TYR A 614 9.50 6.40 20.48
C TYR A 614 9.35 6.61 21.99
N THR A 615 10.08 5.83 22.77
CA THR A 615 10.33 6.11 24.19
C THR A 615 11.82 6.09 24.45
N TYR A 616 12.25 6.74 25.53
CA TYR A 616 13.65 6.94 25.84
C TYR A 616 13.95 6.71 27.32
N ASP A 617 15.19 6.35 27.62
CA ASP A 617 15.71 6.38 28.98
C ASP A 617 16.09 7.81 29.43
N ALA A 618 16.61 7.93 30.65
CA ALA A 618 17.01 9.21 31.23
C ALA A 618 18.25 9.84 30.54
N ALA A 619 19.01 9.07 29.78
CA ALA A 619 20.13 9.56 28.99
C ALA A 619 19.71 9.96 27.56
N GLY A 620 18.43 9.84 27.21
CA GLY A 620 17.90 10.14 25.88
C GLY A 620 18.17 9.06 24.83
N ARG A 621 18.46 7.82 25.25
CA ARG A 621 18.63 6.67 24.34
C ARG A 621 17.29 5.98 24.11
N VAL A 622 17.00 5.56 22.88
CA VAL A 622 15.70 4.95 22.51
C VAL A 622 15.52 3.63 23.24
N LEU A 623 14.42 3.44 23.97
CA LEU A 623 14.05 2.17 24.61
C LEU A 623 13.05 1.38 23.76
N THR A 624 12.10 2.07 23.13
CA THR A 624 11.12 1.43 22.24
C THR A 624 10.89 2.26 21.00
N ALA A 625 10.70 1.60 19.86
CA ALA A 625 10.15 2.19 18.65
C ALA A 625 8.89 1.42 18.25
N LYS A 626 7.78 2.12 18.06
CA LYS A 626 6.52 1.56 17.56
C LYS A 626 6.29 2.01 16.14
N ASP A 627 6.01 1.05 15.26
CA ASP A 627 5.66 1.33 13.88
C ASP A 627 4.18 1.69 13.70
N THR A 628 3.77 1.87 12.44
CA THR A 628 2.39 2.21 12.05
C THR A 628 1.34 1.18 12.43
N LEU A 629 1.76 -0.07 12.65
CA LEU A 629 0.90 -1.17 13.08
C LEU A 629 0.92 -1.34 14.62
N ASN A 630 1.49 -0.36 15.33
CA ASN A 630 1.69 -0.37 16.78
C ASN A 630 2.54 -1.56 17.26
N ARG A 631 3.33 -2.14 16.36
CA ARG A 631 4.26 -3.22 16.67
C ARG A 631 5.51 -2.62 17.30
N THR A 632 5.98 -3.20 18.40
CA THR A 632 7.04 -2.62 19.22
C THR A 632 8.38 -3.31 18.97
N THR A 633 9.40 -2.53 18.62
CA THR A 633 10.81 -2.92 18.69
C THR A 633 11.39 -2.36 19.98
N THR A 634 12.11 -3.17 20.75
CA THR A 634 12.76 -2.73 21.99
C THR A 634 14.27 -2.74 21.87
N TYR A 635 14.91 -1.86 22.63
CA TYR A 635 16.36 -1.64 22.64
C TYR A 635 16.85 -1.68 24.08
N ALA A 636 17.95 -2.38 24.33
CA ALA A 636 18.64 -2.38 25.61
C ALA A 636 20.10 -1.95 25.43
N TYR A 637 20.66 -1.34 26.46
CA TYR A 637 22.03 -0.79 26.45
C TYR A 637 22.81 -1.31 27.64
N TYR A 638 24.13 -1.44 27.47
CA TYR A 638 25.03 -1.76 28.56
C TYR A 638 25.01 -0.65 29.63
N THR A 639 24.96 -1.03 30.89
CA THR A 639 24.92 -0.08 32.03
C THR A 639 26.30 0.24 32.59
N ALA A 640 27.31 -0.57 32.26
CA ALA A 640 28.69 -0.43 32.69
C ALA A 640 29.64 -0.78 31.54
N ALA A 641 30.89 -0.30 31.62
CA ALA A 641 31.92 -0.65 30.68
C ALA A 641 32.62 -1.96 31.08
N ALA A 642 32.92 -2.82 30.10
CA ALA A 642 33.75 -4.00 30.26
C ALA A 642 34.63 -4.19 29.01
N PHE A 643 35.89 -3.74 29.08
CA PHE A 643 36.91 -3.99 28.05
C PHE A 643 37.94 -4.99 28.55
N SER A 644 38.47 -5.81 27.62
CA SER A 644 39.47 -6.82 27.94
C SER A 644 40.85 -6.26 28.35
N GLY A 645 41.08 -4.93 28.28
CA GLY A 645 42.32 -4.27 28.71
C GLY A 645 42.39 -2.75 28.44
N THR A 646 43.61 -2.24 28.22
CA THR A 646 43.90 -0.81 27.95
C THR A 646 44.32 -0.43 26.51
N ALA A 647 44.53 -1.38 25.61
CA ALA A 647 45.03 -1.11 24.26
C ALA A 647 43.92 -0.61 23.29
N PRO A 648 44.26 0.19 22.25
CA PRO A 648 43.26 0.74 21.32
C PRO A 648 42.48 -0.30 20.49
N ASN A 649 43.03 -1.50 20.30
CA ASN A 649 42.49 -2.56 19.45
C ASN A 649 41.76 -3.68 20.22
N GLU A 650 41.70 -3.59 21.54
CA GLU A 650 40.98 -4.53 22.40
C GLU A 650 39.47 -4.38 22.28
N THR A 651 38.76 -5.46 22.61
CA THR A 651 37.32 -5.60 22.43
C THR A 651 36.59 -5.58 23.77
N GLY A 652 35.40 -5.01 23.80
CA GLY A 652 34.58 -4.91 25.01
C GLY A 652 33.28 -4.18 24.74
N HIS A 653 32.76 -3.47 25.73
CA HIS A 653 31.67 -2.51 25.55
C HIS A 653 31.81 -1.39 26.58
N ALA A 654 31.32 -0.20 26.27
CA ALA A 654 31.17 0.93 27.17
C ALA A 654 29.73 1.00 27.72
N ALA A 655 29.55 1.72 28.83
CA ALA A 655 28.21 2.06 29.30
C ALA A 655 27.50 2.92 28.23
N GLY A 656 26.32 2.48 27.80
CA GLY A 656 25.53 3.09 26.75
C GLY A 656 25.70 2.52 25.36
N ASP A 657 26.63 1.58 25.16
CA ASP A 657 26.65 0.80 23.93
C ASP A 657 25.38 -0.04 23.81
N LEU A 658 24.88 -0.20 22.59
CA LEU A 658 23.70 -1.01 22.29
C LEU A 658 24.00 -2.47 22.65
N GLN A 659 23.12 -3.10 23.43
CA GLN A 659 23.29 -4.49 23.86
C GLN A 659 22.38 -5.41 23.07
N THR A 660 21.10 -5.08 22.97
CA THR A 660 20.12 -5.88 22.24
C THR A 660 19.14 -5.03 21.46
N VAL A 661 18.65 -5.60 20.37
CA VAL A 661 17.46 -5.16 19.64
C VAL A 661 16.50 -6.34 19.56
N THR A 662 15.29 -6.17 20.09
CA THR A 662 14.23 -7.17 19.99
C THR A 662 13.16 -6.67 19.03
N ASN A 663 12.96 -7.39 17.93
CA ASN A 663 11.94 -7.02 16.96
C ASN A 663 10.52 -7.37 17.46
N PRO A 664 9.44 -6.96 16.76
CA PRO A 664 8.08 -7.22 17.23
C PRO A 664 7.66 -8.69 17.29
N ALA A 665 8.38 -9.58 16.60
CA ALA A 665 8.16 -11.03 16.68
C ALA A 665 8.88 -11.66 17.89
N GLY A 666 9.56 -10.87 18.72
CA GLY A 666 10.33 -11.35 19.88
C GLY A 666 11.73 -11.85 19.53
N HIS A 667 12.17 -11.75 18.28
CA HIS A 667 13.51 -12.17 17.87
C HIS A 667 14.56 -11.15 18.32
N VAL A 668 15.63 -11.63 18.95
CA VAL A 668 16.67 -10.80 19.58
C VAL A 668 17.95 -10.83 18.76
N THR A 669 18.45 -9.66 18.37
CA THR A 669 19.83 -9.47 17.90
C THR A 669 20.65 -8.91 19.05
N GLN A 670 21.82 -9.49 19.32
CA GLN A 670 22.73 -9.08 20.38
C GLN A 670 23.98 -8.43 19.79
N PHE A 671 24.51 -7.41 20.45
CA PHE A 671 25.76 -6.74 20.10
C PHE A 671 26.71 -6.94 21.27
N THR A 672 27.61 -7.90 21.16
CA THR A 672 28.36 -8.44 22.30
C THR A 672 29.71 -7.77 22.50
N LEU A 673 30.33 -7.29 21.41
CA LEU A 673 31.66 -6.65 21.45
C LEU A 673 31.70 -5.42 20.55
N TYR A 674 32.48 -4.45 21.00
CA TYR A 674 32.80 -3.17 20.42
C TYR A 674 34.30 -2.92 20.53
N ASP A 675 34.84 -2.07 19.66
CA ASP A 675 36.15 -1.47 19.90
C ASP A 675 36.03 -0.15 20.68
N ARG A 676 37.17 0.42 21.09
CA ARG A 676 37.20 1.68 21.85
C ARG A 676 36.71 2.91 21.09
N ALA A 677 36.54 2.81 19.78
CA ALA A 677 35.90 3.86 18.99
C ALA A 677 34.37 3.73 18.96
N GLY A 678 33.80 2.76 19.69
CA GLY A 678 32.36 2.51 19.76
C GLY A 678 31.81 1.76 18.54
N ARG A 679 32.68 1.14 17.72
CA ARG A 679 32.23 0.37 16.55
C ARG A 679 32.00 -1.08 16.92
N VAL A 680 30.89 -1.65 16.44
CA VAL A 680 30.55 -3.06 16.67
C VAL A 680 31.65 -3.97 16.11
N ARG A 681 32.16 -4.86 16.95
CA ARG A 681 33.12 -5.92 16.60
C ARG A 681 32.46 -7.29 16.53
N GLN A 682 31.39 -7.53 17.29
CA GLN A 682 30.66 -8.79 17.25
C GLN A 682 29.16 -8.56 17.47
N MET A 683 28.36 -9.24 16.66
CA MET A 683 26.91 -9.36 16.85
C MET A 683 26.44 -10.80 16.68
N VAL A 684 25.32 -11.13 17.30
CA VAL A 684 24.67 -12.44 17.24
C VAL A 684 23.23 -12.25 16.81
N ASP A 685 22.83 -12.90 15.71
CA ASP A 685 21.46 -12.84 15.21
C ASP A 685 20.52 -13.77 16.01
N PRO A 686 19.19 -13.69 15.80
CA PRO A 686 18.22 -14.52 16.51
C PRO A 686 18.35 -16.03 16.27
N LYS A 687 19.07 -16.44 15.21
CA LYS A 687 19.34 -17.83 14.88
C LYS A 687 20.67 -18.32 15.49
N GLY A 688 21.39 -17.45 16.20
CA GLY A 688 22.69 -17.75 16.79
C GLY A 688 23.87 -17.61 15.83
N VAL A 689 23.69 -17.00 14.66
CA VAL A 689 24.78 -16.70 13.73
C VAL A 689 25.62 -15.57 14.31
N VAL A 690 26.92 -15.81 14.48
CA VAL A 690 27.87 -14.81 14.97
C VAL A 690 28.51 -14.09 13.79
N THR A 691 28.53 -12.77 13.83
CA THR A 691 29.23 -11.93 12.85
C THR A 691 30.29 -11.09 13.55
N ASP A 692 31.56 -11.34 13.21
CA ASP A 692 32.70 -10.56 13.67
C ASP A 692 33.16 -9.57 12.60
N MET A 693 33.52 -8.36 13.01
CA MET A 693 34.02 -7.29 12.13
C MET A 693 35.39 -6.82 12.63
N VAL A 694 36.31 -6.54 11.71
CA VAL A 694 37.63 -5.95 12.00
C VAL A 694 37.81 -4.70 11.17
N TYR A 695 38.40 -3.66 11.76
CA TYR A 695 38.58 -2.35 11.13
C TYR A 695 40.08 -2.03 10.94
N THR A 696 40.39 -1.31 9.87
CA THR A 696 41.70 -0.70 9.65
C THR A 696 41.94 0.43 10.67
N PRO A 697 43.19 0.93 10.83
CA PRO A 697 43.46 2.07 11.71
C PRO A 697 42.70 3.36 11.32
N ARG A 698 42.36 3.52 10.04
CA ARG A 698 41.51 4.62 9.54
C ARG A 698 40.00 4.36 9.72
N GLY A 699 39.65 3.15 10.15
CA GLY A 699 38.29 2.75 10.52
C GLY A 699 37.44 2.13 9.43
N TRP A 700 38.03 1.77 8.29
CA TRP A 700 37.36 1.02 7.24
C TRP A 700 37.30 -0.47 7.60
N THR A 701 36.25 -1.18 7.22
CA THR A 701 36.13 -2.62 7.54
C THR A 701 37.17 -3.43 6.76
N SER A 702 38.15 -4.00 7.46
CA SER A 702 39.18 -4.86 6.85
C SER A 702 38.70 -6.29 6.62
N SER A 703 37.83 -6.81 7.48
CA SER A 703 37.24 -8.14 7.31
C SER A 703 35.90 -8.30 8.03
N VAL A 704 35.06 -9.19 7.52
CA VAL A 704 33.84 -9.68 8.16
C VAL A 704 33.89 -11.20 8.19
N THR A 705 33.66 -11.79 9.36
CA THR A 705 33.62 -13.24 9.55
C THR A 705 32.24 -13.64 10.05
N VAL A 706 31.55 -14.52 9.30
CA VAL A 706 30.23 -15.04 9.66
C VAL A 706 30.35 -16.50 10.07
N THR A 707 29.89 -16.84 11.26
CA THR A 707 29.96 -18.19 11.83
C THR A 707 28.55 -18.67 12.16
N PRO A 708 27.96 -19.59 11.38
CA PRO A 708 26.69 -20.23 11.70
C PRO A 708 26.79 -21.06 12.99
N PRO A 709 25.68 -21.30 13.71
CA PRO A 709 25.67 -22.19 14.88
C PRO A 709 26.20 -23.58 14.52
N GLY A 710 27.26 -24.03 15.21
CA GLY A 710 27.90 -25.33 14.94
C GLY A 710 28.58 -25.44 13.57
N GLY A 711 28.65 -24.34 12.80
CA GLY A 711 29.27 -24.29 11.48
C GLY A 711 30.68 -23.70 11.49
N THR A 712 31.36 -23.79 10.35
CA THR A 712 32.69 -23.19 10.16
C THR A 712 32.58 -21.70 9.88
N ALA A 713 33.51 -20.92 10.44
CA ALA A 713 33.67 -19.49 10.18
C ALA A 713 33.97 -19.22 8.70
N ARG A 714 33.30 -18.22 8.13
CA ARG A 714 33.44 -17.79 6.73
C ARG A 714 33.88 -16.33 6.69
N THR A 715 35.09 -16.08 6.22
CA THR A 715 35.70 -14.74 6.27
C THR A 715 35.76 -14.09 4.90
N THR A 716 35.29 -12.85 4.81
CA THR A 716 35.52 -11.96 3.67
C THR A 716 36.49 -10.86 4.08
N THR A 717 37.51 -10.59 3.28
CA THR A 717 38.48 -9.51 3.52
C THR A 717 38.40 -8.43 2.45
N TYR A 718 38.74 -7.20 2.81
CA TYR A 718 38.65 -6.03 1.94
C TYR A 718 39.98 -5.27 1.89
N THR A 719 40.35 -4.77 0.71
CA THR A 719 41.51 -3.91 0.51
C THR A 719 41.10 -2.53 0.01
N TYR A 720 41.90 -1.53 0.33
CA TYR A 720 41.60 -0.12 0.05
C TYR A 720 42.83 0.59 -0.51
N ASP A 721 42.61 1.60 -1.34
CA ASP A 721 43.66 2.54 -1.72
C ASP A 721 43.91 3.62 -0.66
N ASN A 722 44.85 4.54 -0.95
CA ASN A 722 45.20 5.62 -0.03
C ASN A 722 44.08 6.65 0.19
N ALA A 723 43.11 6.73 -0.72
CA ALA A 723 41.93 7.59 -0.62
C ALA A 723 40.77 6.90 0.13
N GLY A 724 40.86 5.58 0.38
CA GLY A 724 39.84 4.79 1.05
C GLY A 724 38.81 4.16 0.14
N GLN A 725 39.06 4.13 -1.16
CA GLN A 725 38.23 3.39 -2.11
C GLN A 725 38.56 1.91 -2.02
N MET A 726 37.54 1.06 -1.98
CA MET A 726 37.72 -0.39 -1.89
C MET A 726 38.28 -0.93 -3.21
N THR A 727 39.51 -1.41 -3.23
CA THR A 727 40.17 -1.92 -4.44
C THR A 727 39.94 -3.41 -4.67
N GLY A 728 39.57 -4.15 -3.61
CA GLY A 728 39.30 -5.57 -3.75
C GLY A 728 38.57 -6.18 -2.56
N ALA A 729 37.98 -7.34 -2.82
CA ALA A 729 37.38 -8.21 -1.82
C ALA A 729 37.77 -9.66 -2.06
N THR A 730 38.09 -10.41 -1.00
CA THR A 730 38.33 -11.85 -1.07
C THR A 730 37.22 -12.57 -0.31
N LEU A 731 36.46 -13.41 -1.01
CA LEU A 731 35.34 -14.19 -0.46
C LEU A 731 35.84 -15.40 0.34
N PRO A 732 34.96 -16.05 1.14
CA PRO A 732 35.37 -17.16 2.00
C PRO A 732 35.91 -18.40 1.26
N ASP A 733 35.59 -18.55 -0.02
CA ASP A 733 36.09 -19.62 -0.89
C ASP A 733 37.44 -19.27 -1.55
N GLY A 734 38.02 -18.12 -1.22
CA GLY A 734 39.27 -17.61 -1.79
C GLY A 734 39.11 -16.90 -3.12
N THR A 735 37.89 -16.82 -3.68
CA THR A 735 37.66 -16.03 -4.90
C THR A 735 37.82 -14.54 -4.62
N THR A 736 38.42 -13.82 -5.57
CA THR A 736 38.69 -12.39 -5.45
C THR A 736 37.86 -11.58 -6.42
N LEU A 737 37.49 -10.38 -6.00
CA LEU A 737 36.91 -9.32 -6.80
C LEU A 737 37.86 -8.12 -6.78
N GLY A 738 38.09 -7.52 -7.94
CA GLY A 738 38.80 -6.25 -8.11
C GLY A 738 37.84 -5.14 -8.50
N TYR A 739 38.05 -3.94 -7.97
CA TYR A 739 37.25 -2.74 -8.26
C TYR A 739 38.14 -1.66 -8.87
N SER A 740 37.65 -1.00 -9.91
CA SER A 740 38.36 0.08 -10.60
C SER A 740 37.57 1.38 -10.54
N TYR A 741 38.28 2.50 -10.46
CA TYR A 741 37.72 3.83 -10.31
C TYR A 741 38.32 4.79 -11.35
N ASP A 742 37.56 5.79 -11.78
CA ASP A 742 38.08 6.89 -12.59
C ASP A 742 38.79 7.96 -11.75
N ALA A 743 39.37 8.97 -12.41
CA ALA A 743 40.07 10.08 -11.76
C ALA A 743 39.16 10.97 -10.89
N ALA A 744 37.84 10.84 -11.02
CA ALA A 744 36.86 11.48 -10.16
C ALA A 744 36.44 10.58 -8.97
N HIS A 745 37.17 9.48 -8.72
CA HIS A 745 36.94 8.52 -7.65
C HIS A 745 35.58 7.78 -7.74
N ARG A 746 35.10 7.52 -8.97
CA ARG A 746 33.82 6.85 -9.23
C ARG A 746 34.03 5.44 -9.75
N LEU A 747 33.26 4.46 -9.26
CA LEU A 747 33.40 3.05 -9.64
C LEU A 747 33.10 2.84 -11.14
N THR A 748 34.10 2.44 -11.90
CA THR A 748 34.00 2.19 -13.34
C THR A 748 33.99 0.72 -13.72
N GLY A 749 34.34 -0.19 -12.81
CA GLY A 749 34.27 -1.60 -13.12
C GLY A 749 34.56 -2.55 -11.98
N VAL A 750 34.14 -3.79 -12.18
CA VAL A 750 34.32 -4.92 -11.28
C VAL A 750 34.85 -6.10 -12.09
N THR A 751 35.87 -6.78 -11.59
CA THR A 751 36.45 -7.96 -12.24
C THR A 751 36.54 -9.10 -11.24
N ASP A 752 36.18 -10.32 -11.63
CA ASP A 752 36.37 -11.50 -10.78
C ASP A 752 37.72 -12.19 -11.02
N ALA A 753 38.07 -13.14 -10.16
CA ALA A 753 39.31 -13.92 -10.26
C ALA A 753 39.43 -14.76 -11.55
N ARG A 754 38.33 -14.96 -12.29
CA ARG A 754 38.29 -15.71 -13.55
C ARG A 754 38.44 -14.80 -14.77
N GLY A 755 38.46 -13.48 -14.58
CA GLY A 755 38.55 -12.48 -15.65
C GLY A 755 37.20 -12.03 -16.21
N ASN A 756 36.07 -12.50 -15.66
CA ASN A 756 34.78 -11.89 -16.00
C ASN A 756 34.76 -10.46 -15.50
N SER A 757 34.21 -9.55 -16.29
CA SER A 757 34.24 -8.13 -15.95
C SER A 757 32.91 -7.43 -16.23
N VAL A 758 32.60 -6.46 -15.39
CA VAL A 758 31.54 -5.49 -15.59
C VAL A 758 32.18 -4.12 -15.70
N THR A 759 31.89 -3.39 -16.78
CA THR A 759 32.34 -2.02 -16.99
C THR A 759 31.15 -1.06 -17.00
N TYR A 760 31.26 0.05 -16.28
CA TYR A 760 30.24 1.08 -16.21
C TYR A 760 30.66 2.30 -17.03
N THR A 761 29.70 2.86 -17.76
CA THR A 761 29.80 4.21 -18.33
C THR A 761 29.01 5.15 -17.43
N LEU A 762 29.64 6.26 -17.04
CA LEU A 762 29.06 7.22 -16.09
C LEU A 762 28.81 8.57 -16.76
N ASP A 763 27.73 9.24 -16.38
CA ASP A 763 27.52 10.66 -16.69
C ASP A 763 28.24 11.60 -15.69
N ASN A 764 28.07 12.91 -15.88
CA ASN A 764 28.68 13.93 -15.03
C ASN A 764 28.26 13.87 -13.56
N ALA A 765 27.05 13.39 -13.25
CA ALA A 765 26.59 13.21 -11.87
C ALA A 765 27.03 11.86 -11.27
N GLY A 766 27.67 11.00 -12.06
CA GLY A 766 28.09 9.66 -11.66
C GLY A 766 27.00 8.60 -11.85
N ASN A 767 25.93 8.90 -12.57
CA ASN A 767 24.88 7.93 -12.88
C ASN A 767 25.39 6.91 -13.91
N LYS A 768 25.01 5.64 -13.74
CA LYS A 768 25.42 4.53 -14.62
C LYS A 768 24.60 4.50 -15.91
N THR A 769 24.97 5.33 -16.88
CA THR A 769 24.32 5.39 -18.21
C THR A 769 24.58 4.15 -19.07
N GLY A 770 25.65 3.41 -18.79
CA GLY A 770 25.98 2.15 -19.47
C GLY A 770 26.52 1.08 -18.53
N GLU A 771 26.24 -0.18 -18.84
CA GLU A 771 26.78 -1.36 -18.16
C GLU A 771 27.05 -2.47 -19.18
N GLN A 772 28.32 -2.85 -19.31
CA GLN A 772 28.76 -3.94 -20.17
C GLN A 772 29.30 -5.09 -19.32
N VAL A 773 28.80 -6.30 -19.53
CA VAL A 773 29.31 -7.53 -18.92
C VAL A 773 30.07 -8.31 -19.98
N LYS A 774 31.32 -8.68 -19.68
CA LYS A 774 32.19 -9.46 -20.57
C LYS A 774 32.67 -10.73 -19.89
N ASP A 775 32.81 -11.78 -20.69
CA ASP A 775 33.47 -13.02 -20.28
C ASP A 775 35.01 -12.84 -20.23
N PRO A 776 35.78 -13.85 -19.79
CA PRO A 776 37.24 -13.74 -19.68
C PRO A 776 37.96 -13.62 -21.02
N SER A 777 37.30 -14.03 -22.12
CA SER A 777 37.82 -13.88 -23.48
C SER A 777 37.55 -12.48 -24.05
N GLY A 778 36.82 -11.63 -23.31
CA GLY A 778 36.46 -10.28 -23.69
C GLY A 778 35.17 -10.16 -24.49
N ASN A 779 34.41 -11.24 -24.69
CA ASN A 779 33.15 -11.21 -25.44
C ASN A 779 32.05 -10.56 -24.61
N LEU A 780 31.23 -9.73 -25.26
CA LEU A 780 30.10 -9.04 -24.63
C LEU A 780 28.93 -10.01 -24.41
N GLN A 781 28.60 -10.24 -23.14
CA GLN A 781 27.52 -11.13 -22.70
C GLN A 781 26.22 -10.37 -22.45
N ARG A 782 26.32 -9.13 -21.96
CA ARG A 782 25.16 -8.29 -21.66
C ARG A 782 25.52 -6.82 -21.80
N ASN A 783 24.58 -6.04 -22.35
CA ASN A 783 24.70 -4.60 -22.44
C ASN A 783 23.41 -3.93 -21.98
N ILE A 784 23.53 -2.96 -21.09
CA ILE A 784 22.42 -2.14 -20.60
C ILE A 784 22.77 -0.68 -20.83
N THR A 785 21.76 0.09 -21.24
CA THR A 785 21.78 1.55 -21.24
C THR A 785 20.68 2.09 -20.35
N ARG A 786 20.95 3.22 -19.69
CA ARG A 786 20.02 3.89 -18.79
C ARG A 786 19.95 5.38 -19.10
N VAL A 787 18.74 5.93 -19.10
CA VAL A 787 18.50 7.38 -19.21
C VAL A 787 18.02 7.87 -17.85
N TYR A 788 18.61 8.97 -17.38
CA TYR A 788 18.28 9.59 -16.10
C TYR A 788 17.63 10.96 -16.34
N ASP A 789 16.72 11.34 -15.45
CA ASP A 789 16.20 12.70 -15.41
C ASP A 789 17.14 13.69 -14.70
N ALA A 790 16.75 14.96 -14.69
CA ALA A 790 17.49 16.05 -14.02
C ALA A 790 17.64 15.88 -12.49
N LEU A 791 16.91 14.93 -11.88
CA LEU A 791 16.98 14.60 -10.46
C LEU A 791 17.72 13.27 -10.23
N ASN A 792 18.48 12.78 -11.21
CA ASN A 792 19.22 11.52 -11.18
C ASN A 792 18.35 10.28 -10.98
N ARG A 793 17.09 10.30 -11.45
CA ARG A 793 16.18 9.15 -11.41
C ARG A 793 16.15 8.48 -12.77
N VAL A 794 16.18 7.14 -12.78
CA VAL A 794 16.11 6.37 -14.03
C VAL A 794 14.74 6.58 -14.69
N GLN A 795 14.74 7.10 -15.92
CA GLN A 795 13.55 7.23 -16.76
C GLN A 795 13.37 6.02 -17.67
N GLN A 796 14.47 5.46 -18.16
CA GLN A 796 14.45 4.38 -19.12
C GLN A 796 15.62 3.43 -18.89
N VAL A 797 15.34 2.13 -19.08
CA VAL A 797 16.36 1.09 -19.14
C VAL A 797 16.15 0.31 -20.43
N THR A 798 17.21 0.13 -21.21
CA THR A 798 17.20 -0.72 -22.41
C THR A 798 18.31 -1.75 -22.27
N GLY A 799 17.98 -3.03 -22.48
CA GLY A 799 18.93 -4.12 -22.37
C GLY A 799 18.76 -5.16 -23.46
N ALA A 800 19.87 -5.73 -23.89
CA ALA A 800 19.91 -6.95 -24.70
C ALA A 800 20.83 -7.97 -23.99
N SER A 801 20.36 -9.21 -23.89
CA SER A 801 21.15 -10.39 -23.56
C SER A 801 21.42 -11.16 -24.83
N ASN A 802 22.69 -11.48 -25.11
CA ASN A 802 23.04 -12.40 -26.20
C ASN A 802 22.79 -13.85 -25.79
#